data_AF-A0AAU2X9P4-F1
#
_entry.id   AF-A0AAU2X9P4-F1
#
_cell.length_a   1.000
_cell.length_b   1.000
_cell.length_c   1.000
_cell.angle_alpha   90.00
_cell.angle_beta   90.00
_cell.angle_gamma   90.00
#
_symmetry.space_group_name_H-M   'P 1'
#
loop_
_entity.id
_entity.type
_entity.pdbx_description
1 polymer ?
#
loop_
_entity_poly.entity_id
_entity_poly.type
_entity_poly.pdbx_seq_one_letter_code
_entity_poly.pdbx_strand_id
1 'polypeptide(L)'
;MTESDASGLEAVVAPTAGFNEPFDAIGAFDNAQRRVARLERHGQHVATGFLVAHPALLLTTWHSLCLDGKEPSLDGMVAVFDFTRGRPDGHFGTTTSVEPIRVLRFRPAADEELFPVGQDRPVPPHRLDFALILLEHPPPEPTDAHGTPLARGFYLLDPHPADCTVPLLVFQHPAGRPLTHSPTRDSPRLSADRRRVRYDANTLPGSSGGPVTDHNGRLVAMHQGGARVGPHAAPRNQGVPIHLIARALADDLPGILADLPDAGPPGGGVHYRVGTDSFLRGVTALTAELRPLLGQPRAFAAPHGPEANAGARTALRIVERFGATDQWRSLGAEAVAAAVRTVEVRAGDGAVTAAVLAGALVEGADRLLAAGTPSGELWRDASAALASVRWNLASSSEPCRDPAAVVAWTTRDRDVAEAVARAAGHSGGRGVLLCLPGDSRGVETRTTDGLRIPAGHAVPQQGGGDGQASLTLRRPLVMLLDQYLEDSHALQRLAARVRDEKRALLIVTTVHDPQLHAEVRTLGDASGVPVSVVRLGGGRHRLRALAVLTGATILTLESGLPARTALLDLELLGGADLAVVSAEETVLVGGHGAAALIGRWTASARTARDRAEPARRAEFDEMLAWLSARATCLYVGGASPADLVRRTAEARRAVRAAQAALRSGTVPGAGVGLLAALVALPDTATSGAQVVRDGLQAPFRLLAAAAGVRSADIDRLASDPAEADKCFGTDGDRPRDATEVLTLAVECAGDVLRAFLHRIRP
;
A
#
# COMPACT_ATOMS: atom_id res chain seq x y z
N MET A 1 6.95 -43.39 4.33
CA MET A 1 5.94 -42.34 4.07
C MET A 1 6.56 -41.03 4.49
N THR A 2 7.25 -40.40 3.55
CA THR A 2 7.97 -39.13 3.70
C THR A 2 7.19 -38.06 2.96
N GLU A 3 7.14 -36.87 3.55
CA GLU A 3 6.49 -35.65 3.05
C GLU A 3 6.72 -35.41 1.56
N SER A 4 5.73 -35.73 0.72
CA SER A 4 5.61 -35.17 -0.61
C SER A 4 4.15 -35.23 -1.04
N ASP A 5 3.37 -34.20 -0.70
CA ASP A 5 2.11 -33.85 -1.38
C ASP A 5 1.61 -32.47 -0.87
N ALA A 6 2.51 -31.48 -0.87
CA ALA A 6 2.08 -30.09 -0.76
C ALA A 6 1.61 -29.63 -2.16
N SER A 7 0.32 -29.36 -2.27
CA SER A 7 -0.32 -28.87 -3.50
C SER A 7 0.37 -27.60 -4.01
N GLY A 8 0.42 -27.41 -5.33
CA GLY A 8 1.15 -26.32 -5.99
C GLY A 8 0.78 -24.88 -5.59
N LEU A 9 -0.24 -24.68 -4.73
CA LEU A 9 -0.57 -23.39 -4.13
C LEU A 9 0.22 -23.09 -2.85
N GLU A 10 0.57 -24.10 -2.03
CA GLU A 10 1.26 -23.88 -0.75
C GLU A 10 2.74 -23.48 -0.94
N ALA A 11 3.35 -23.85 -2.06
CA ALA A 11 4.70 -23.41 -2.42
C ALA A 11 4.79 -21.92 -2.80
N VAL A 12 3.66 -21.25 -3.07
CA VAL A 12 3.60 -19.83 -3.46
C VAL A 12 3.49 -18.89 -2.25
N VAL A 13 3.14 -19.42 -1.06
CA VAL A 13 2.84 -18.62 0.14
C VAL A 13 3.85 -18.81 1.28
N ALA A 14 4.88 -19.64 1.08
CA ALA A 14 5.92 -19.83 2.08
C ALA A 14 6.74 -18.53 2.23
N PRO A 15 6.97 -18.00 3.45
CA PRO A 15 7.71 -16.75 3.68
C PRO A 15 9.17 -16.74 3.17
N THR A 16 9.67 -17.90 2.76
CA THR A 16 11.01 -18.13 2.21
C THR A 16 11.02 -18.49 0.72
N ALA A 17 9.86 -18.67 0.09
CA ALA A 17 9.72 -18.90 -1.36
C ALA A 17 9.12 -17.64 -1.99
N GLY A 18 9.93 -16.94 -2.77
CA GLY A 18 9.68 -15.56 -3.16
C GLY A 18 8.40 -15.34 -3.96
N PHE A 19 7.44 -14.66 -3.34
CA PHE A 19 6.69 -13.52 -3.89
C PHE A 19 6.19 -12.69 -2.70
N ASN A 20 6.65 -11.44 -2.57
CA ASN A 20 6.15 -10.56 -1.51
C ASN A 20 4.74 -10.00 -1.83
N GLU A 21 4.31 -10.03 -3.10
CA GLU A 21 3.01 -9.52 -3.55
C GLU A 21 2.42 -10.36 -4.72
N PRO A 22 1.19 -10.90 -4.63
CA PRO A 22 0.57 -11.76 -5.65
C PRO A 22 0.38 -11.12 -7.04
N PHE A 23 0.25 -9.79 -7.10
CA PHE A 23 -0.04 -9.07 -8.36
C PHE A 23 1.19 -8.90 -9.26
N ASP A 24 2.38 -8.80 -8.66
CA ASP A 24 3.64 -8.69 -9.42
C ASP A 24 3.98 -10.02 -10.10
N ALA A 25 3.65 -11.13 -9.44
CA ALA A 25 3.73 -12.48 -10.03
C ALA A 25 2.88 -12.57 -11.30
N ILE A 26 1.61 -12.16 -11.24
CA ILE A 26 0.66 -12.19 -12.37
C ILE A 26 1.20 -11.37 -13.55
N GLY A 27 1.74 -10.17 -13.30
CA GLY A 27 2.32 -9.34 -14.35
C GLY A 27 3.54 -9.96 -15.04
N ALA A 28 4.42 -10.62 -14.28
CA ALA A 28 5.56 -11.35 -14.83
C ALA A 28 5.10 -12.54 -15.71
N PHE A 29 4.07 -13.27 -15.29
CA PHE A 29 3.46 -14.36 -16.07
C PHE A 29 2.86 -13.86 -17.40
N ASP A 30 2.08 -12.78 -17.34
CA ASP A 30 1.46 -12.19 -18.53
C ASP A 30 2.50 -11.68 -19.54
N ASN A 31 3.62 -11.14 -19.05
CA ASN A 31 4.71 -10.69 -19.91
C ASN A 31 5.44 -11.88 -20.58
N ALA A 32 5.70 -12.95 -19.83
CA ALA A 32 6.33 -14.14 -20.38
C ALA A 32 5.45 -14.81 -21.45
N GLN A 33 4.15 -14.97 -21.20
CA GLN A 33 3.20 -15.54 -22.18
C GLN A 33 3.14 -14.79 -23.50
N ARG A 34 3.44 -13.49 -23.49
CA ARG A 34 3.49 -12.69 -24.71
C ARG A 34 4.82 -12.81 -25.44
N ARG A 35 5.94 -12.98 -24.72
CA ARG A 35 7.30 -12.85 -25.28
C ARG A 35 7.96 -14.17 -25.61
N VAL A 36 7.51 -15.27 -24.99
CA VAL A 36 8.07 -16.61 -25.17
C VAL A 36 7.36 -17.32 -26.31
N ALA A 37 8.15 -18.02 -27.12
CA ALA A 37 7.70 -18.82 -28.24
C ALA A 37 8.11 -20.27 -28.07
N ARG A 38 7.26 -21.16 -28.57
CA ARG A 38 7.59 -22.54 -28.87
C ARG A 38 8.25 -22.61 -30.24
N LEU A 39 9.42 -23.22 -30.34
CA LEU A 39 10.09 -23.47 -31.62
C LEU A 39 9.74 -24.89 -32.09
N GLU A 40 9.19 -24.97 -33.30
CA GLU A 40 8.83 -26.22 -33.96
C GLU A 40 9.63 -26.39 -35.24
N ARG A 41 10.10 -27.60 -35.53
CA ARG A 41 10.69 -28.00 -36.81
C ARG A 41 9.83 -29.07 -37.46
N HIS A 42 9.35 -28.84 -38.67
CA HIS A 42 8.43 -29.73 -39.39
C HIS A 42 7.23 -30.18 -38.52
N GLY A 43 6.68 -29.25 -37.72
CA GLY A 43 5.56 -29.49 -36.80
C GLY A 43 5.92 -30.24 -35.51
N GLN A 44 7.21 -30.52 -35.26
CA GLN A 44 7.67 -31.12 -34.01
C GLN A 44 8.37 -30.08 -33.13
N HIS A 45 7.98 -30.02 -31.86
CA HIS A 45 8.63 -29.13 -30.90
C HIS A 45 10.10 -29.50 -30.66
N VAL A 46 10.99 -28.52 -30.78
CA VAL A 46 12.44 -28.69 -30.63
C VAL A 46 13.05 -27.85 -29.52
N ALA A 47 12.51 -26.66 -29.23
CA ALA A 47 13.04 -25.76 -28.21
C ALA A 47 12.04 -24.67 -27.80
N THR A 48 12.41 -23.94 -26.75
CA THR A 48 11.79 -22.67 -26.37
C THR A 48 12.68 -21.52 -26.87
N GLY A 49 12.07 -20.39 -27.23
CA GLY A 49 12.79 -19.14 -27.51
C GLY A 49 12.01 -17.94 -27.00
N PHE A 50 12.61 -16.76 -27.01
CA PHE A 50 11.93 -15.55 -26.55
C PHE A 50 12.43 -14.29 -27.25
N LEU A 51 11.56 -13.28 -27.35
CA LEU A 51 11.89 -12.01 -27.99
C LEU A 51 12.87 -11.18 -27.17
N VAL A 52 13.89 -10.63 -27.82
CA VAL A 52 14.92 -9.78 -27.18
C VAL A 52 15.27 -8.58 -28.04
N ALA A 53 15.53 -7.43 -27.40
CA ALA A 53 16.01 -6.18 -28.02
C ALA A 53 15.15 -5.53 -29.14
N HIS A 54 14.39 -6.31 -29.92
CA HIS A 54 13.53 -5.88 -31.01
C HIS A 54 12.39 -6.90 -31.21
N PRO A 55 11.18 -6.50 -31.64
CA PRO A 55 10.03 -7.40 -31.79
C PRO A 55 10.21 -8.56 -32.78
N ALA A 56 11.15 -8.45 -33.73
CA ALA A 56 11.49 -9.49 -34.70
C ALA A 56 12.73 -10.33 -34.34
N LEU A 57 13.37 -10.06 -33.19
CA LEU A 57 14.58 -10.75 -32.77
C LEU A 57 14.26 -11.76 -31.67
N LEU A 58 14.61 -13.02 -31.92
CA LEU A 58 14.35 -14.13 -31.02
C LEU A 58 15.66 -14.78 -30.56
N LEU A 59 15.81 -14.98 -29.25
CA LEU A 59 16.94 -15.68 -28.65
C LEU A 59 16.55 -17.11 -28.27
N THR A 60 17.44 -18.06 -28.56
CA THR A 60 17.32 -19.47 -28.15
C THR A 60 18.71 -20.10 -28.03
N THR A 61 18.77 -21.37 -27.67
CA THR A 61 20.00 -22.17 -27.57
C THR A 61 20.52 -22.57 -28.94
N TRP A 62 21.84 -22.52 -29.13
CA TRP A 62 22.46 -22.91 -30.40
C TRP A 62 22.30 -24.40 -30.67
N HIS A 63 22.51 -25.25 -29.65
CA HIS A 63 22.44 -26.70 -29.82
C HIS A 63 21.07 -27.19 -30.32
N SER A 64 19.99 -26.47 -29.98
CA SER A 64 18.63 -26.80 -30.40
C SER A 64 18.40 -26.59 -31.89
N LEU A 65 19.22 -25.78 -32.55
CA LEU A 65 19.17 -25.52 -33.99
C LEU A 65 20.07 -26.50 -34.77
N CYS A 66 20.97 -27.21 -34.09
CA CYS A 66 22.06 -28.00 -34.67
C CYS A 66 21.87 -29.51 -34.49
N LEU A 67 20.82 -30.09 -35.06
CA LEU A 67 20.51 -31.52 -34.92
C LEU A 67 21.59 -32.46 -35.52
N ASP A 68 22.29 -32.00 -36.56
CA ASP A 68 23.40 -32.74 -37.22
C ASP A 68 24.80 -32.33 -36.70
N GLY A 69 24.86 -31.51 -35.65
CA GLY A 69 26.09 -31.22 -34.90
C GLY A 69 27.12 -30.28 -35.55
N LYS A 70 26.77 -29.57 -36.64
CA LYS A 70 27.74 -28.71 -37.36
C LYS A 70 27.33 -27.24 -37.46
N GLU A 71 26.14 -26.94 -37.99
CA GLU A 71 25.65 -25.57 -38.16
C GLU A 71 24.17 -25.42 -37.81
N PRO A 72 23.74 -24.26 -37.30
CA PRO A 72 22.34 -24.01 -37.01
C PRO A 72 21.55 -23.92 -38.32
N SER A 73 20.52 -24.78 -38.46
CA SER A 73 19.61 -24.76 -39.59
C SER A 73 18.25 -24.22 -39.16
N LEU A 74 17.62 -23.43 -40.02
CA LEU A 74 16.24 -22.96 -39.87
C LEU A 74 15.24 -23.73 -40.74
N ASP A 75 15.70 -24.77 -41.45
CA ASP A 75 14.83 -25.54 -42.34
C ASP A 75 13.63 -26.12 -41.58
N GLY A 76 12.43 -25.86 -42.12
CA GLY A 76 11.14 -26.22 -41.56
C GLY A 76 10.81 -25.64 -40.18
N MET A 77 11.56 -24.64 -39.71
CA MET A 77 11.36 -24.05 -38.38
C MET A 77 10.20 -23.04 -38.36
N VAL A 78 9.48 -22.99 -37.25
CA VAL A 78 8.40 -22.01 -36.98
C VAL A 78 8.46 -21.60 -35.51
N ALA A 79 8.35 -20.30 -35.24
CA ALA A 79 8.16 -19.77 -33.90
C ALA A 79 6.66 -19.58 -33.62
N VAL A 80 6.11 -20.35 -32.69
CA VAL A 80 4.70 -20.33 -32.30
C VAL A 80 4.55 -19.61 -30.97
N PHE A 81 3.79 -18.52 -30.96
CA PHE A 81 3.44 -17.76 -29.76
C PHE A 81 2.00 -18.07 -29.36
N ASP A 82 1.79 -18.67 -28.19
CA ASP A 82 0.50 -19.18 -27.70
C ASP A 82 0.05 -18.44 -26.43
N PHE A 83 -0.43 -17.21 -26.60
CA PHE A 83 -0.99 -16.44 -25.49
C PHE A 83 -2.35 -16.99 -25.08
N THR A 84 -2.55 -17.28 -23.79
CA THR A 84 -3.81 -17.84 -23.26
C THR A 84 -4.28 -17.09 -22.00
N ARG A 85 -5.36 -16.30 -22.10
CA ARG A 85 -5.98 -15.56 -20.99
C ARG A 85 -7.46 -15.20 -21.24
N GLY A 86 -8.36 -15.57 -20.30
CA GLY A 86 -9.62 -14.87 -20.03
C GLY A 86 -10.94 -15.48 -20.52
N ARG A 87 -11.60 -16.27 -19.66
CA ARG A 87 -13.04 -16.38 -19.32
C ARG A 87 -13.20 -17.46 -18.22
N PRO A 88 -14.30 -17.52 -17.44
CA PRO A 88 -14.48 -18.51 -16.36
C PRO A 88 -14.40 -19.98 -16.82
N ASP A 89 -14.60 -20.22 -18.11
CA ASP A 89 -14.56 -21.48 -18.85
C ASP A 89 -13.16 -21.83 -19.39
N GLY A 90 -12.14 -21.02 -19.10
CA GLY A 90 -10.74 -21.44 -19.11
C GLY A 90 -9.97 -21.34 -20.43
N HIS A 91 -10.58 -21.04 -21.58
CA HIS A 91 -9.86 -20.99 -22.87
C HIS A 91 -10.24 -19.77 -23.74
N PHE A 92 -9.45 -18.71 -23.65
CA PHE A 92 -9.36 -17.65 -24.65
C PHE A 92 -7.88 -17.39 -24.93
N GLY A 93 -7.48 -17.25 -26.20
CA GLY A 93 -6.07 -17.10 -26.54
C GLY A 93 -5.82 -16.74 -28.01
N THR A 94 -4.70 -16.06 -28.27
CA THR A 94 -4.22 -15.77 -29.62
C THR A 94 -3.00 -16.64 -29.87
N THR A 95 -3.08 -17.54 -30.86
CA THR A 95 -1.93 -18.29 -31.33
C THR A 95 -1.45 -17.69 -32.64
N THR A 96 -0.17 -17.38 -32.74
CA THR A 96 0.43 -16.86 -33.96
C THR A 96 1.75 -17.54 -34.25
N SER A 97 1.96 -17.90 -35.51
CA SER A 97 3.16 -18.54 -35.99
C SER A 97 3.92 -17.59 -36.89
N VAL A 98 5.24 -17.55 -36.75
CA VAL A 98 6.12 -16.73 -37.59
C VAL A 98 7.33 -17.56 -38.00
N GLU A 99 7.68 -17.52 -39.28
CA GLU A 99 8.85 -18.23 -39.80
C GLU A 99 10.14 -17.47 -39.43
N PRO A 100 11.17 -18.16 -38.92
CA PRO A 100 12.51 -17.59 -38.75
C PRO A 100 13.24 -17.58 -40.09
N ILE A 101 13.78 -16.42 -40.48
CA ILE A 101 14.39 -16.24 -41.81
C ILE A 101 15.92 -16.32 -41.80
N ARG A 102 16.57 -16.01 -40.67
CA ARG A 102 18.04 -15.97 -40.61
C ARG A 102 18.59 -16.08 -39.19
N VAL A 103 19.66 -16.83 -39.00
CA VAL A 103 20.48 -16.76 -37.79
C VAL A 103 21.48 -15.62 -37.93
N LEU A 104 21.36 -14.61 -37.08
CA LEU A 104 22.17 -13.38 -37.16
C LEU A 104 23.52 -13.55 -36.48
N ARG A 105 23.51 -14.12 -35.27
CA ARG A 105 24.71 -14.36 -34.45
C ARG A 105 24.51 -15.61 -33.60
N PHE A 106 25.59 -16.33 -33.34
CA PHE A 106 25.56 -17.45 -32.42
C PHE A 106 26.93 -17.68 -31.78
N ARG A 107 26.93 -18.40 -30.66
CA ARG A 107 28.11 -19.01 -30.05
C ARG A 107 27.80 -20.49 -29.81
N PRO A 108 28.61 -21.42 -30.34
CA PRO A 108 28.38 -22.86 -30.15
C PRO A 108 28.34 -23.27 -28.68
N ALA A 109 27.77 -24.44 -28.40
CA ALA A 109 27.98 -25.10 -27.10
C ALA A 109 29.43 -25.59 -26.98
N ALA A 110 29.95 -25.74 -25.76
CA ALA A 110 31.22 -26.43 -25.55
C ALA A 110 31.04 -27.94 -25.77
N ASP A 111 32.01 -28.59 -26.42
CA ASP A 111 31.90 -29.98 -26.87
C ASP A 111 31.70 -30.97 -25.70
N GLU A 112 32.13 -30.63 -24.48
CA GLU A 112 31.95 -31.44 -23.27
C GLU A 112 30.80 -31.01 -22.34
N GLU A 113 30.01 -29.97 -22.69
CA GLU A 113 28.98 -29.41 -21.79
C GLU A 113 27.58 -29.98 -21.98
N LEU A 114 27.28 -30.56 -23.14
CA LEU A 114 25.93 -31.06 -23.39
C LEU A 114 25.58 -32.20 -22.42
N PHE A 115 26.56 -33.03 -22.04
CA PHE A 115 26.44 -34.06 -21.00
C PHE A 115 27.82 -34.47 -20.43
N PRO A 116 28.03 -34.64 -19.10
CA PRO A 116 27.08 -34.49 -17.99
C PRO A 116 27.15 -33.12 -17.29
N VAL A 117 25.98 -32.49 -17.12
CA VAL A 117 25.76 -31.24 -16.39
C VAL A 117 26.23 -31.36 -14.93
N GLY A 118 27.01 -30.38 -14.45
CA GLY A 118 27.35 -30.24 -13.02
C GLY A 118 28.82 -30.46 -12.63
N GLN A 119 29.74 -30.70 -13.57
CA GLN A 119 31.17 -30.55 -13.30
C GLN A 119 31.57 -29.07 -13.43
N ASP A 120 32.37 -28.55 -12.51
CA ASP A 120 32.83 -27.15 -12.52
C ASP A 120 33.99 -26.94 -13.48
N ARG A 121 33.76 -27.27 -14.76
CA ARG A 121 34.72 -27.06 -15.84
C ARG A 121 34.60 -25.63 -16.36
N PRO A 122 35.73 -24.95 -16.65
CA PRO A 122 35.69 -23.61 -17.24
C PRO A 122 35.11 -23.64 -18.66
N VAL A 123 34.20 -22.72 -18.96
CA VAL A 123 33.58 -22.60 -20.29
C VAL A 123 34.31 -21.55 -21.12
N PRO A 124 34.81 -21.81 -22.33
CA PRO A 124 35.43 -20.76 -23.13
C PRO A 124 34.44 -19.62 -23.47
N PRO A 125 34.83 -18.33 -23.44
CA PRO A 125 33.93 -17.21 -23.75
C PRO A 125 33.23 -17.27 -25.12
N HIS A 126 33.82 -17.98 -26.07
CA HIS A 126 33.27 -18.17 -27.42
C HIS A 126 32.33 -19.38 -27.53
N ARG A 127 32.05 -20.09 -26.42
CA ARG A 127 31.22 -21.30 -26.35
C ARG A 127 30.02 -21.12 -25.39
N LEU A 128 29.27 -20.04 -25.55
CA LEU A 128 28.17 -19.68 -24.64
C LEU A 128 26.84 -20.40 -24.89
N ASP A 129 26.68 -21.11 -26.02
CA ASP A 129 25.46 -21.84 -26.39
C ASP A 129 24.21 -20.95 -26.57
N PHE A 130 24.28 -19.99 -27.49
CA PHE A 130 23.12 -19.17 -27.86
C PHE A 130 23.09 -18.90 -29.37
N ALA A 131 21.89 -18.65 -29.89
CA ALA A 131 21.65 -18.18 -31.24
C ALA A 131 20.59 -17.05 -31.23
N LEU A 132 20.91 -15.95 -31.89
CA LEU A 132 20.01 -14.83 -32.17
C LEU A 132 19.44 -14.98 -33.58
N ILE A 133 18.13 -15.07 -33.68
CA ILE A 133 17.38 -15.36 -34.90
C ILE A 133 16.53 -14.16 -35.29
N LEU A 134 16.47 -13.87 -36.59
CA LEU A 134 15.54 -12.93 -37.17
C LEU A 134 14.28 -13.64 -37.65
N LEU A 135 13.12 -13.15 -37.23
CA LEU A 135 11.81 -13.56 -37.71
C LEU A 135 11.43 -12.83 -39.01
N GLU A 136 10.60 -13.46 -39.85
CA GLU A 136 10.10 -12.88 -41.11
C GLU A 136 9.45 -11.51 -40.91
N HIS A 137 8.66 -11.39 -39.85
CA HIS A 137 8.07 -10.14 -39.39
C HIS A 137 7.88 -10.20 -37.86
N PRO A 138 7.67 -9.06 -37.17
CA PRO A 138 7.21 -9.08 -35.79
C PRO A 138 5.94 -9.93 -35.64
N PRO A 139 5.83 -10.79 -34.62
CA PRO A 139 4.59 -11.51 -34.36
C PRO A 139 3.48 -10.50 -33.99
N PRO A 140 2.29 -10.59 -34.61
CA PRO A 140 1.13 -9.76 -34.29
C PRO A 140 0.84 -9.66 -32.80
N GLU A 141 0.27 -8.52 -32.38
CA GLU A 141 -0.10 -8.31 -30.98
C GLU A 141 -1.23 -9.29 -30.57
N PRO A 142 -1.10 -10.02 -29.44
CA PRO A 142 -2.19 -10.84 -28.94
C PRO A 142 -3.35 -9.97 -28.49
N THR A 143 -4.56 -10.52 -28.44
CA THR A 143 -5.74 -9.80 -27.95
C THR A 143 -6.24 -10.36 -26.62
N ASP A 144 -6.82 -9.51 -25.78
CA ASP A 144 -7.53 -9.94 -24.58
C ASP A 144 -8.93 -10.47 -24.90
N ALA A 145 -9.65 -10.94 -23.88
CA ALA A 145 -11.02 -11.48 -23.99
C ALA A 145 -12.06 -10.51 -24.60
N HIS A 146 -11.72 -9.23 -24.75
CA HIS A 146 -12.54 -8.18 -25.33
C HIS A 146 -12.08 -7.77 -26.74
N GLY A 147 -11.05 -8.42 -27.29
CA GLY A 147 -10.48 -8.10 -28.60
C GLY A 147 -9.52 -6.90 -28.55
N THR A 148 -9.10 -6.45 -27.37
CA THR A 148 -8.16 -5.34 -27.21
C THR A 148 -6.73 -5.83 -27.48
N PRO A 149 -5.96 -5.21 -28.38
CA PRO A 149 -4.56 -5.54 -28.59
C PRO A 149 -3.74 -5.33 -27.30
N LEU A 150 -3.01 -6.35 -26.89
CA LEU A 150 -2.08 -6.35 -25.77
C LEU A 150 -0.67 -6.30 -26.31
N ALA A 151 0.08 -5.27 -25.95
CA ALA A 151 1.45 -5.15 -26.40
C ALA A 151 2.35 -6.30 -25.92
N ARG A 152 3.08 -6.88 -26.86
CA ARG A 152 3.90 -8.08 -26.70
C ARG A 152 5.23 -7.77 -26.02
N GLY A 153 5.91 -6.75 -26.51
CA GLY A 153 7.23 -6.34 -26.06
C GLY A 153 8.30 -7.41 -26.26
N PHE A 154 9.45 -7.21 -25.63
CA PHE A 154 10.62 -8.09 -25.66
C PHE A 154 11.42 -7.94 -24.37
N TYR A 155 12.34 -8.86 -24.09
CA TYR A 155 13.27 -8.74 -22.97
C TYR A 155 14.47 -7.85 -23.35
N LEU A 156 14.95 -7.07 -22.37
CA LEU A 156 16.20 -6.32 -22.51
C LEU A 156 17.39 -7.21 -22.20
N LEU A 157 18.49 -6.98 -22.93
CA LEU A 157 19.77 -7.65 -22.70
C LEU A 157 20.63 -6.75 -21.80
N ASP A 158 20.57 -6.98 -20.50
CA ASP A 158 21.38 -6.22 -19.54
C ASP A 158 22.84 -6.71 -19.52
N PRO A 159 23.85 -5.87 -19.81
CA PRO A 159 25.26 -6.26 -19.75
C PRO A 159 25.84 -6.36 -18.32
N HIS A 160 25.05 -6.08 -17.28
CA HIS A 160 25.45 -6.18 -15.87
C HIS A 160 25.01 -7.52 -15.25
N PRO A 161 25.84 -8.11 -14.38
CA PRO A 161 25.47 -9.34 -13.68
C PRO A 161 24.21 -9.13 -12.82
N ALA A 162 23.20 -9.97 -13.03
CA ALA A 162 22.02 -10.01 -12.18
C ALA A 162 22.29 -10.73 -10.85
N ASP A 163 21.46 -10.45 -9.84
CA ASP A 163 21.51 -11.13 -8.55
C ASP A 163 20.95 -12.56 -8.69
N CYS A 164 21.80 -13.57 -8.51
CA CYS A 164 21.42 -14.99 -8.54
C CYS A 164 21.23 -15.58 -7.14
N THR A 165 21.16 -14.77 -6.09
CA THR A 165 20.94 -15.25 -4.71
C THR A 165 19.47 -15.50 -4.37
N VAL A 166 18.56 -14.96 -5.20
CA VAL A 166 17.11 -15.10 -5.06
C VAL A 166 16.56 -16.27 -5.88
N PRO A 167 15.40 -16.84 -5.51
CA PRO A 167 14.72 -17.83 -6.35
C PRO A 167 14.42 -17.28 -7.76
N LEU A 168 14.52 -18.15 -8.77
CA LEU A 168 14.28 -17.82 -10.18
C LEU A 168 13.07 -18.59 -10.73
N LEU A 169 12.56 -18.13 -11.86
CA LEU A 169 11.48 -18.74 -12.62
C LEU A 169 11.98 -19.10 -14.01
N VAL A 170 11.78 -20.36 -14.42
CA VAL A 170 12.09 -20.83 -15.77
C VAL A 170 10.79 -20.90 -16.57
N PHE A 171 10.68 -20.14 -17.65
CA PHE A 171 9.54 -20.22 -18.58
C PHE A 171 9.87 -21.13 -19.76
N GLN A 172 8.98 -22.07 -20.07
CA GLN A 172 9.30 -23.17 -21.00
C GLN A 172 8.04 -23.76 -21.65
N HIS A 173 8.21 -24.36 -22.84
CA HIS A 173 7.22 -25.19 -23.52
C HIS A 173 7.54 -26.68 -23.38
N PRO A 174 7.37 -27.31 -22.20
CA PRO A 174 7.80 -28.69 -21.99
C PRO A 174 7.03 -29.65 -22.89
N ALA A 175 7.74 -30.50 -23.64
CA ALA A 175 7.16 -31.48 -24.55
C ALA A 175 6.10 -30.88 -25.53
N GLY A 176 6.25 -29.59 -25.88
CA GLY A 176 5.35 -28.90 -26.80
C GLY A 176 4.01 -28.46 -26.21
N ARG A 177 3.83 -28.55 -24.89
CA ARG A 177 2.64 -28.05 -24.19
C ARG A 177 2.57 -26.51 -24.19
N PRO A 178 1.39 -25.92 -23.89
CA PRO A 178 1.27 -24.48 -23.67
C PRO A 178 2.31 -23.96 -22.66
N LEU A 179 2.66 -22.67 -22.76
CA LEU A 179 3.69 -22.07 -21.92
C LEU A 179 3.41 -22.38 -20.44
N THR A 180 4.42 -22.93 -19.77
CA THR A 180 4.41 -23.11 -18.33
C THR A 180 5.65 -22.49 -17.71
N HIS A 181 5.67 -22.45 -16.39
CA HIS A 181 6.80 -21.99 -15.61
C HIS A 181 7.22 -23.04 -14.60
N SER A 182 8.45 -22.93 -14.12
CA SER A 182 8.99 -23.79 -13.08
C SER A 182 9.87 -22.98 -12.14
N PRO A 183 9.43 -22.77 -10.88
CA PRO A 183 10.23 -22.06 -9.90
C PRO A 183 11.42 -22.93 -9.47
N THR A 184 12.52 -22.27 -9.12
CA THR A 184 13.66 -22.94 -8.50
C THR A 184 13.35 -23.29 -7.05
N ARG A 185 13.71 -24.50 -6.62
CA ARG A 185 13.48 -24.96 -5.24
C ARG A 185 14.50 -24.38 -4.25
N ASP A 186 15.74 -24.21 -4.71
CA ASP A 186 16.84 -23.66 -3.95
C ASP A 186 17.41 -22.40 -4.63
N SER A 187 18.13 -21.56 -3.89
CA SER A 187 18.85 -20.42 -4.46
C SER A 187 19.84 -20.88 -5.54
N PRO A 188 19.78 -20.27 -6.74
CA PRO A 188 20.73 -20.55 -7.81
C PRO A 188 22.17 -20.29 -7.38
N ARG A 189 23.10 -21.00 -8.02
CA ARG A 189 24.54 -20.85 -7.79
C ARG A 189 25.28 -20.59 -9.08
N LEU A 190 26.22 -19.66 -9.07
CA LEU A 190 27.13 -19.47 -10.19
C LEU A 190 28.20 -20.57 -10.22
N SER A 191 28.61 -20.99 -11.42
CA SER A 191 29.84 -21.79 -11.60
C SER A 191 31.07 -21.02 -11.13
N ALA A 192 32.19 -21.73 -10.87
CA ALA A 192 33.44 -21.08 -10.43
C ALA A 192 33.91 -19.99 -11.41
N ASP A 193 33.74 -20.20 -12.72
CA ASP A 193 34.07 -19.22 -13.76
C ASP A 193 32.96 -18.19 -14.02
N ARG A 194 31.83 -18.30 -13.30
CA ARG A 194 30.63 -17.45 -13.36
C ARG A 194 29.95 -17.43 -14.73
N ARG A 195 30.21 -18.41 -15.59
CA ARG A 195 29.60 -18.52 -16.93
C ARG A 195 28.34 -19.37 -17.00
N ARG A 196 27.98 -20.03 -15.90
CA ARG A 196 26.71 -20.76 -15.75
C ARG A 196 26.02 -20.37 -14.45
N VAL A 197 24.69 -20.23 -14.51
CA VAL A 197 23.83 -20.24 -13.32
C VAL A 197 23.27 -21.66 -13.20
N ARG A 198 23.42 -22.29 -12.03
CA ARG A 198 22.94 -23.64 -11.73
C ARG A 198 21.76 -23.57 -10.76
N TYR A 199 20.72 -24.33 -11.03
CA TYR A 199 19.49 -24.30 -10.24
C TYR A 199 18.70 -25.60 -10.34
N ASP A 200 17.84 -25.82 -9.34
CA ASP A 200 16.95 -26.98 -9.29
C ASP A 200 15.54 -26.55 -9.64
N ALA A 201 15.09 -26.91 -10.84
CA ALA A 201 13.77 -26.63 -11.39
C ALA A 201 13.25 -27.85 -12.16
N ASN A 202 11.93 -27.99 -12.27
CA ASN A 202 11.35 -29.08 -13.06
C ASN A 202 11.39 -28.71 -14.55
N THR A 203 12.35 -29.24 -15.29
CA THR A 203 12.48 -29.01 -16.74
C THR A 203 12.26 -30.32 -17.49
N LEU A 204 11.66 -30.24 -18.67
CA LEU A 204 11.35 -31.39 -19.53
C LEU A 204 11.95 -31.17 -20.93
N PRO A 205 12.01 -32.21 -21.79
CA PRO A 205 12.52 -32.08 -23.15
C PRO A 205 11.88 -30.91 -23.92
N GLY A 206 12.73 -30.13 -24.59
CA GLY A 206 12.37 -28.93 -25.35
C GLY A 206 12.27 -27.63 -24.54
N SER A 207 12.64 -27.65 -23.26
CA SER A 207 12.77 -26.45 -22.42
C SER A 207 13.99 -25.58 -22.73
N SER A 208 14.99 -26.13 -23.43
CA SER A 208 16.19 -25.41 -23.86
C SER A 208 15.83 -24.12 -24.59
N GLY A 209 16.51 -23.02 -24.24
CA GLY A 209 16.29 -21.69 -24.80
C GLY A 209 15.21 -20.86 -24.11
N GLY A 210 14.54 -21.40 -23.08
CA GLY A 210 13.56 -20.64 -22.28
C GLY A 210 14.19 -19.52 -21.43
N PRO A 211 13.49 -18.39 -21.19
CA PRO A 211 14.02 -17.34 -20.34
C PRO A 211 13.93 -17.73 -18.86
N VAL A 212 14.97 -17.37 -18.12
CA VAL A 212 15.06 -17.51 -16.66
C VAL A 212 15.01 -16.12 -16.05
N THR A 213 13.99 -15.85 -15.22
CA THR A 213 13.78 -14.52 -14.63
C THR A 213 13.84 -14.56 -13.10
N ASP A 214 14.01 -13.39 -12.49
CA ASP A 214 13.68 -13.20 -11.07
C ASP A 214 12.15 -13.09 -10.86
N HIS A 215 11.74 -12.91 -9.61
CA HIS A 215 10.33 -12.74 -9.22
C HIS A 215 9.67 -11.46 -9.76
N ASN A 216 10.45 -10.51 -10.27
CA ASN A 216 9.96 -9.28 -10.91
C ASN A 216 9.85 -9.41 -12.43
N GLY A 217 10.17 -10.59 -12.98
CA GLY A 217 10.15 -10.84 -14.43
C GLY A 217 11.37 -10.28 -15.18
N ARG A 218 12.43 -9.86 -14.46
CA ARG A 218 13.69 -9.42 -15.08
C ARG A 218 14.46 -10.62 -15.60
N LEU A 219 14.97 -10.54 -16.83
CA LEU A 219 15.76 -11.61 -17.43
C LEU A 219 17.13 -11.74 -16.72
N VAL A 220 17.41 -12.93 -16.18
CA VAL A 220 18.64 -13.25 -15.43
C VAL A 220 19.54 -14.16 -16.25
N ALA A 221 18.96 -15.17 -16.89
CA ALA A 221 19.68 -16.16 -17.69
C ALA A 221 18.78 -16.72 -18.81
N MET A 222 19.38 -17.44 -19.75
CA MET A 222 18.69 -18.30 -20.69
C MET A 222 18.91 -19.76 -20.28
N HIS A 223 17.84 -20.54 -20.15
CA HIS A 223 17.95 -21.95 -19.78
C HIS A 223 18.65 -22.72 -20.90
N GLN A 224 19.71 -23.44 -20.55
CA GLN A 224 20.50 -24.21 -21.50
C GLN A 224 20.06 -25.67 -21.54
N GLY A 225 19.90 -26.30 -20.36
CA GLY A 225 19.51 -27.69 -20.24
C GLY A 225 19.82 -28.26 -18.86
N GLY A 226 19.60 -29.56 -18.69
CA GLY A 226 19.86 -30.26 -17.43
C GLY A 226 20.16 -31.75 -17.65
N ALA A 227 20.80 -32.38 -16.67
CA ALA A 227 21.07 -33.82 -16.68
C ALA A 227 20.79 -34.47 -15.32
N ARG A 228 20.40 -35.75 -15.35
CA ARG A 228 20.34 -36.60 -14.15
C ARG A 228 21.67 -37.33 -13.99
N VAL A 229 22.37 -37.09 -12.88
CA VAL A 229 23.60 -37.81 -12.55
C VAL A 229 23.24 -39.01 -11.65
N GLY A 230 22.79 -40.10 -12.27
CA GLY A 230 22.42 -41.35 -11.59
C GLY A 230 20.90 -41.59 -11.48
N PRO A 231 20.46 -42.84 -11.23
CA PRO A 231 19.05 -43.26 -11.31
C PRO A 231 18.13 -42.63 -10.25
N HIS A 232 18.71 -42.05 -9.19
CA HIS A 232 17.98 -41.45 -8.07
C HIS A 232 18.36 -39.98 -7.76
N ALA A 233 19.19 -39.35 -8.60
CA ALA A 233 19.60 -37.95 -8.38
C ALA A 233 18.59 -36.97 -8.99
N ALA A 234 18.34 -35.86 -8.27
CA ALA A 234 17.58 -34.74 -8.80
C ALA A 234 18.26 -34.17 -10.06
N PRO A 235 17.50 -33.81 -11.12
CA PRO A 235 18.08 -33.19 -12.30
C PRO A 235 18.70 -31.84 -11.94
N ARG A 236 20.00 -31.67 -12.24
CA ARG A 236 20.67 -30.37 -12.09
C ARG A 236 20.53 -29.60 -13.38
N ASN A 237 19.96 -28.41 -13.32
CA ASN A 237 19.80 -27.54 -14.48
C ASN A 237 20.86 -26.46 -14.50
N GLN A 238 21.12 -25.95 -15.70
CA GLN A 238 21.93 -24.76 -15.88
C GLN A 238 21.34 -23.81 -16.92
N GLY A 239 21.74 -22.54 -16.79
CA GLY A 239 21.46 -21.48 -17.74
C GLY A 239 22.67 -20.60 -17.98
N VAL A 240 22.67 -19.93 -19.11
CA VAL A 240 23.68 -18.96 -19.52
C VAL A 240 23.28 -17.59 -18.97
N PRO A 241 24.09 -16.95 -18.11
CA PRO A 241 23.79 -15.60 -17.60
C PRO A 241 23.59 -14.60 -18.74
N ILE A 242 22.52 -13.81 -18.68
CA ILE A 242 22.14 -12.94 -19.82
C ILE A 242 23.19 -11.88 -20.13
N HIS A 243 23.87 -11.37 -19.10
CA HIS A 243 24.92 -10.37 -19.24
C HIS A 243 26.11 -10.82 -20.08
N LEU A 244 26.37 -12.13 -20.16
CA LEU A 244 27.41 -12.68 -21.02
C LEU A 244 26.97 -12.71 -22.48
N ILE A 245 25.71 -13.04 -22.74
CA ILE A 245 25.12 -12.98 -24.09
C ILE A 245 25.05 -11.51 -24.55
N ALA A 246 24.59 -10.60 -23.69
CA ALA A 246 24.54 -9.16 -23.96
C ALA A 246 25.91 -8.61 -24.35
N ARG A 247 26.96 -8.93 -23.58
CA ARG A 247 28.34 -8.54 -23.89
C ARG A 247 28.87 -9.16 -25.17
N ALA A 248 28.54 -10.43 -25.43
CA ALA A 248 28.95 -11.11 -26.66
C ALA A 248 28.30 -10.52 -27.92
N LEU A 249 27.17 -9.82 -27.76
CA LEU A 249 26.44 -9.14 -28.82
C LEU A 249 26.70 -7.63 -28.87
N ALA A 250 27.45 -7.05 -27.92
CA ALA A 250 27.53 -5.60 -27.74
C ALA A 250 28.02 -4.84 -28.98
N ASP A 251 28.99 -5.41 -29.71
CA ASP A 251 29.58 -4.79 -30.90
C ASP A 251 28.70 -4.97 -32.15
N ASP A 252 27.95 -6.08 -32.22
CA ASP A 252 27.16 -6.46 -33.39
C ASP A 252 25.72 -5.94 -33.35
N LEU A 253 25.13 -5.88 -32.14
CA LEU A 253 23.71 -5.59 -31.95
C LEU A 253 23.29 -4.22 -32.47
N PRO A 254 24.06 -3.12 -32.30
CA PRO A 254 23.71 -1.82 -32.87
C PRO A 254 23.57 -1.86 -34.39
N GLY A 255 24.48 -2.55 -35.09
CA GLY A 255 24.42 -2.72 -36.55
C GLY A 255 23.24 -3.59 -36.97
N ILE A 256 23.00 -4.70 -36.26
CA ILE A 256 21.83 -5.55 -36.49
C ILE A 256 20.53 -4.76 -36.36
N LEU A 257 20.40 -3.93 -35.32
CA LEU A 257 19.20 -3.12 -35.08
C LEU A 257 19.00 -2.04 -36.15
N ALA A 258 20.09 -1.46 -36.66
CA ALA A 258 20.05 -0.46 -37.73
C ALA A 258 19.57 -1.03 -39.08
N ASP A 259 19.79 -2.33 -39.33
CA ASP A 259 19.43 -3.02 -40.57
C ASP A 259 17.97 -3.54 -40.58
N LEU A 260 17.25 -3.43 -39.45
CA LEU A 260 15.86 -3.85 -39.35
C LEU A 260 14.92 -2.68 -39.71
N PRO A 261 13.79 -2.94 -40.39
CA PRO A 261 12.84 -1.88 -40.72
C PRO A 261 12.37 -1.19 -39.44
N ASP A 262 12.26 0.15 -39.50
CA ASP A 262 11.73 0.98 -38.41
C ASP A 262 10.37 0.42 -37.97
N ALA A 263 10.34 -0.17 -36.78
CA ALA A 263 9.13 -0.70 -36.17
C ALA A 263 8.29 0.47 -35.59
N GLY A 264 7.88 1.42 -36.44
CA GLY A 264 7.35 2.71 -35.96
C GLY A 264 8.43 3.50 -35.21
N PRO A 265 8.11 4.50 -34.35
CA PRO A 265 9.10 4.93 -33.37
C PRO A 265 9.65 3.67 -32.72
N PRO A 266 10.94 3.60 -32.34
CA PRO A 266 11.39 2.49 -31.54
C PRO A 266 10.33 2.36 -30.46
N GLY A 267 9.68 1.20 -30.36
CA GLY A 267 8.97 0.92 -29.13
C GLY A 267 10.09 0.90 -28.10
N GLY A 268 10.49 2.09 -27.61
CA GLY A 268 11.88 2.52 -27.42
C GLY A 268 12.95 1.42 -27.62
N GLY A 269 13.94 1.24 -26.76
CA GLY A 269 13.57 0.46 -25.60
C GLY A 269 12.28 0.98 -25.02
N VAL A 270 11.17 0.29 -25.26
CA VAL A 270 10.14 0.31 -24.24
C VAL A 270 10.86 -0.46 -23.13
N HIS A 271 11.74 0.22 -22.38
CA HIS A 271 11.47 0.36 -20.95
C HIS A 271 9.98 0.49 -20.92
N TYR A 272 9.29 -0.62 -20.64
CA TYR A 272 7.91 -0.56 -20.22
C TYR A 272 7.96 0.26 -18.93
N ARG A 273 8.06 1.60 -19.08
CA ARG A 273 7.17 2.52 -18.43
C ARG A 273 5.71 2.24 -18.83
N VAL A 274 5.35 1.12 -19.42
CA VAL A 274 3.94 0.72 -19.46
C VAL A 274 3.48 0.17 -18.11
N GLY A 275 4.38 0.13 -17.11
CA GLY A 275 3.98 0.39 -15.72
C GLY A 275 3.89 1.89 -15.42
N THR A 276 4.93 2.68 -15.70
CA THR A 276 5.06 4.06 -15.19
C THR A 276 4.43 5.23 -15.93
N ASP A 277 4.29 5.25 -17.24
CA ASP A 277 3.45 6.21 -17.98
C ASP A 277 1.98 5.98 -17.64
N SER A 278 1.53 4.73 -17.56
CA SER A 278 0.17 4.42 -17.11
C SER A 278 -0.02 4.76 -15.63
N PHE A 279 0.93 4.41 -14.75
CA PHE A 279 0.90 4.81 -13.33
C PHE A 279 0.95 6.32 -13.17
N LEU A 280 1.84 7.02 -13.88
CA LEU A 280 1.93 8.47 -13.94
C LEU A 280 0.62 9.06 -14.43
N ARG A 281 0.01 8.52 -15.50
CA ARG A 281 -1.33 8.94 -15.96
C ARG A 281 -2.39 8.73 -14.89
N GLY A 282 -2.31 7.65 -14.11
CA GLY A 282 -3.18 7.39 -12.97
C GLY A 282 -3.02 8.43 -11.86
N VAL A 283 -1.78 8.65 -11.41
CA VAL A 283 -1.41 9.68 -10.43
C VAL A 283 -1.83 11.06 -10.91
N THR A 284 -1.50 11.41 -12.15
CA THR A 284 -1.77 12.72 -12.76
C THR A 284 -3.27 12.96 -12.91
N ALA A 285 -4.02 11.97 -13.41
CA ALA A 285 -5.46 12.12 -13.61
C ALA A 285 -6.20 12.30 -12.28
N LEU A 286 -5.94 11.46 -11.29
CA LEU A 286 -6.58 11.61 -9.99
C LEU A 286 -6.12 12.90 -9.29
N THR A 287 -4.83 13.23 -9.33
CA THR A 287 -4.32 14.47 -8.74
C THR A 287 -4.91 15.71 -9.42
N ALA A 288 -5.14 15.69 -10.74
CA ALA A 288 -5.77 16.79 -11.46
C ALA A 288 -7.22 17.02 -11.03
N GLU A 289 -7.97 15.95 -10.72
CA GLU A 289 -9.34 16.07 -10.18
C GLU A 289 -9.35 16.56 -8.72
N LEU A 290 -8.33 16.21 -7.94
CA LEU A 290 -8.22 16.60 -6.53
C LEU A 290 -7.64 18.02 -6.34
N ARG A 291 -6.77 18.48 -7.25
CA ARG A 291 -6.06 19.77 -7.16
C ARG A 291 -6.99 20.98 -6.95
N PRO A 292 -8.16 21.11 -7.60
CA PRO A 292 -9.09 22.22 -7.37
C PRO A 292 -9.66 22.28 -5.94
N LEU A 293 -9.55 21.19 -5.18
CA LEU A 293 -10.01 21.10 -3.79
C LEU A 293 -8.98 21.64 -2.79
N LEU A 294 -7.74 21.91 -3.22
CA LEU A 294 -6.69 22.45 -2.36
C LEU A 294 -7.00 23.89 -1.97
N GLY A 295 -6.89 24.23 -0.68
CA GLY A 295 -7.09 25.61 -0.22
C GLY A 295 -8.53 26.10 -0.19
N GLN A 296 -9.51 25.23 -0.38
CA GLN A 296 -10.92 25.56 -0.28
C GLN A 296 -11.44 25.39 1.16
N PRO A 297 -11.51 26.42 2.02
CA PRO A 297 -12.52 26.45 3.07
C PRO A 297 -13.81 27.00 2.45
N ARG A 298 -14.88 26.20 2.35
CA ARG A 298 -16.24 26.46 1.80
C ARG A 298 -16.44 26.60 0.27
N ALA A 299 -17.26 25.68 -0.25
CA ALA A 299 -18.27 25.79 -1.30
C ALA A 299 -18.20 26.99 -2.27
N PHE A 300 -17.79 26.73 -3.52
CA PHE A 300 -18.40 27.39 -4.67
C PHE A 300 -19.55 26.52 -5.18
N ALA A 301 -20.73 27.12 -5.21
CA ALA A 301 -21.92 26.59 -5.85
C ALA A 301 -21.75 26.62 -7.37
N ALA A 302 -21.98 25.49 -8.03
CA ALA A 302 -22.74 25.52 -9.27
C ALA A 302 -24.24 25.67 -8.89
N PRO A 303 -25.10 26.33 -9.68
CA PRO A 303 -26.49 26.59 -9.33
C PRO A 303 -27.39 25.33 -9.21
N HIS A 304 -26.86 24.12 -9.37
CA HIS A 304 -27.67 22.91 -9.51
C HIS A 304 -27.10 21.72 -8.71
N GLY A 305 -27.72 21.40 -7.56
CA GLY A 305 -27.69 20.06 -6.95
C GLY A 305 -27.34 19.97 -5.45
N PRO A 306 -27.92 19.00 -4.69
CA PRO A 306 -27.79 18.89 -3.24
C PRO A 306 -26.48 18.25 -2.72
N GLU A 307 -25.37 18.25 -3.48
CA GLU A 307 -24.14 17.49 -3.13
C GLU A 307 -22.82 18.30 -3.11
N ALA A 308 -22.81 19.55 -2.64
CA ALA A 308 -21.57 20.31 -2.46
C ALA A 308 -20.97 20.09 -1.04
N ASN A 309 -20.05 19.12 -0.89
CA ASN A 309 -19.41 18.78 0.39
C ASN A 309 -17.90 19.07 0.41
N ALA A 310 -17.36 19.27 1.61
CA ALA A 310 -15.98 19.68 1.92
C ALA A 310 -14.90 18.88 1.16
N GLY A 311 -13.80 19.55 0.77
CA GLY A 311 -12.75 19.02 -0.11
C GLY A 311 -12.24 17.61 0.22
N ALA A 312 -12.13 17.21 1.49
CA ALA A 312 -11.71 15.86 1.86
C ALA A 312 -12.76 14.76 1.56
N ARG A 313 -14.05 15.00 1.83
CA ARG A 313 -15.13 14.06 1.48
C ARG A 313 -15.32 13.98 -0.03
N THR A 314 -15.22 15.12 -0.71
CA THR A 314 -15.27 15.16 -2.17
C THR A 314 -14.06 14.45 -2.77
N ALA A 315 -12.87 14.59 -2.17
CA ALA A 315 -11.69 13.82 -2.56
C ALA A 315 -11.90 12.31 -2.39
N LEU A 316 -12.45 11.86 -1.25
CA LEU A 316 -12.78 10.45 -1.05
C LEU A 316 -13.81 9.94 -2.06
N ARG A 317 -14.88 10.69 -2.34
CA ARG A 317 -15.87 10.31 -3.36
C ARG A 317 -15.30 10.28 -4.78
N ILE A 318 -14.39 11.21 -5.10
CA ILE A 318 -13.65 11.20 -6.36
C ILE A 318 -12.80 9.94 -6.44
N VAL A 319 -12.04 9.63 -5.40
CA VAL A 319 -11.26 8.39 -5.26
C VAL A 319 -12.14 7.15 -5.45
N GLU A 320 -13.29 7.07 -4.79
CA GLU A 320 -14.21 5.92 -4.87
C GLU A 320 -14.84 5.74 -6.26
N ARG A 321 -15.07 6.84 -6.98
CA ARG A 321 -15.64 6.81 -8.34
C ARG A 321 -14.59 6.66 -9.43
N PHE A 322 -13.31 6.74 -9.09
CA PHE A 322 -12.24 6.78 -10.07
C PHE A 322 -12.06 5.40 -10.73
N GLY A 323 -12.63 5.23 -11.92
CA GLY A 323 -12.53 4.01 -12.72
C GLY A 323 -11.46 4.13 -13.82
N ALA A 324 -10.70 3.06 -14.04
CA ALA A 324 -9.80 2.94 -15.19
C ALA A 324 -9.88 1.54 -15.83
N THR A 325 -9.92 1.53 -17.16
CA THR A 325 -9.89 0.35 -18.03
C THR A 325 -8.47 -0.22 -18.20
N ASP A 326 -7.44 0.47 -17.71
CA ASP A 326 -6.02 0.08 -17.73
C ASP A 326 -5.54 -0.17 -16.30
N GLN A 327 -5.09 -1.40 -16.01
CA GLN A 327 -4.63 -1.84 -14.69
C GLN A 327 -3.54 -0.94 -14.10
N TRP A 328 -2.63 -0.40 -14.91
CA TRP A 328 -1.51 0.42 -14.42
C TRP A 328 -1.93 1.86 -14.12
N ARG A 329 -2.89 2.38 -14.90
CA ARG A 329 -3.58 3.64 -14.59
C ARG A 329 -4.37 3.50 -13.29
N SER A 330 -5.04 2.38 -13.10
CA SER A 330 -5.73 2.07 -11.84
C SER A 330 -4.75 2.00 -10.68
N LEU A 331 -3.57 1.39 -10.84
CA LEU A 331 -2.57 1.30 -9.77
C LEU A 331 -2.00 2.66 -9.34
N GLY A 332 -1.74 3.57 -10.28
CA GLY A 332 -1.26 4.92 -9.96
C GLY A 332 -2.32 5.75 -9.25
N ALA A 333 -3.56 5.67 -9.71
CA ALA A 333 -4.69 6.27 -9.02
C ALA A 333 -4.91 5.66 -7.64
N GLU A 334 -4.78 4.33 -7.52
CA GLU A 334 -4.97 3.62 -6.25
C GLU A 334 -3.88 3.95 -5.23
N ALA A 335 -2.65 4.21 -5.67
CA ALA A 335 -1.58 4.66 -4.78
C ALA A 335 -1.89 6.04 -4.19
N VAL A 336 -2.36 6.99 -5.01
CA VAL A 336 -2.79 8.32 -4.52
C VAL A 336 -4.05 8.19 -3.65
N ALA A 337 -5.00 7.34 -4.04
CA ALA A 337 -6.19 7.03 -3.28
C ALA A 337 -5.86 6.47 -1.89
N ALA A 338 -4.90 5.55 -1.80
CA ALA A 338 -4.41 5.01 -0.55
C ALA A 338 -3.80 6.11 0.33
N ALA A 339 -2.95 6.97 -0.24
CA ALA A 339 -2.39 8.12 0.48
C ALA A 339 -3.48 9.06 1.02
N VAL A 340 -4.47 9.42 0.19
CA VAL A 340 -5.64 10.24 0.57
C VAL A 340 -6.41 9.60 1.71
N ARG A 341 -6.74 8.30 1.61
CA ARG A 341 -7.48 7.57 2.65
C ARG A 341 -6.69 7.48 3.94
N THR A 342 -5.40 7.14 3.88
CA THR A 342 -4.53 7.05 5.06
C THR A 342 -4.43 8.38 5.80
N VAL A 343 -4.25 9.48 5.07
CA VAL A 343 -4.16 10.82 5.66
C VAL A 343 -5.50 11.24 6.25
N GLU A 344 -6.62 11.03 5.55
CA GLU A 344 -7.94 11.36 6.08
C GLU A 344 -8.31 10.51 7.30
N VAL A 345 -7.97 9.23 7.32
CA VAL A 345 -8.25 8.34 8.47
C VAL A 345 -7.41 8.73 9.68
N ARG A 346 -6.10 8.89 9.51
CA ARG A 346 -5.16 9.09 10.63
C ARG A 346 -5.10 10.53 11.13
N ALA A 347 -5.21 11.50 10.23
CA ALA A 347 -5.07 12.93 10.57
C ALA A 347 -6.39 13.71 10.44
N GLY A 348 -7.31 13.28 9.57
CA GLY A 348 -8.59 13.96 9.38
C GLY A 348 -8.53 15.28 8.63
N ASP A 349 -7.35 15.63 8.10
CA ASP A 349 -7.07 16.76 7.23
C ASP A 349 -5.79 16.47 6.41
N GLY A 350 -5.49 17.26 5.40
CA GLY A 350 -4.28 17.16 4.59
C GLY A 350 -4.36 16.15 3.43
N ALA A 351 -5.50 15.51 3.21
CA ALA A 351 -5.67 14.48 2.18
C ALA A 351 -5.41 15.03 0.77
N VAL A 352 -5.93 16.23 0.47
CA VAL A 352 -5.68 16.91 -0.83
C VAL A 352 -4.22 17.37 -0.94
N THR A 353 -3.63 17.84 0.17
CA THR A 353 -2.20 18.20 0.21
C THR A 353 -1.34 16.98 -0.14
N ALA A 354 -1.62 15.81 0.44
CA ALA A 354 -0.90 14.58 0.15
C ALA A 354 -1.01 14.17 -1.33
N ALA A 355 -2.19 14.29 -1.94
CA ALA A 355 -2.39 14.01 -3.36
C ALA A 355 -1.58 14.98 -4.25
N VAL A 356 -1.63 16.28 -3.96
CA VAL A 356 -0.87 17.31 -4.69
C VAL A 356 0.64 17.07 -4.58
N LEU A 357 1.12 16.75 -3.38
CA LEU A 357 2.52 16.39 -3.15
C LEU A 357 2.91 15.12 -3.91
N ALA A 358 2.09 14.08 -3.86
CA ALA A 358 2.33 12.83 -4.57
C ALA A 358 2.46 13.06 -6.08
N GLY A 359 1.53 13.81 -6.69
CA GLY A 359 1.60 14.17 -8.10
C GLY A 359 2.86 14.95 -8.44
N ALA A 360 3.19 15.99 -7.67
CA ALA A 360 4.36 16.83 -7.93
C ALA A 360 5.69 16.07 -7.80
N LEU A 361 5.81 15.20 -6.78
CA LEU A 361 6.99 14.35 -6.58
C LEU A 361 7.15 13.33 -7.72
N VAL A 362 6.06 12.66 -8.12
CA VAL A 362 6.07 11.68 -9.21
C VAL A 362 6.40 12.35 -10.55
N GLU A 363 5.79 13.49 -10.88
CA GLU A 363 6.10 14.26 -12.09
C GLU A 363 7.56 14.74 -12.11
N GLY A 364 8.08 15.20 -10.96
CA GLY A 364 9.49 15.62 -10.84
C GLY A 364 10.46 14.48 -11.04
N ALA A 365 10.19 13.34 -10.40
CA ALA A 365 10.95 12.11 -10.59
C ALA A 365 10.90 11.64 -12.05
N ASP A 366 9.72 11.70 -12.67
CA ASP A 366 9.50 11.27 -14.05
C ASP A 366 10.45 11.96 -15.03
N ARG A 367 10.57 13.29 -14.89
CA ARG A 367 11.46 14.13 -15.70
C ARG A 367 12.93 13.73 -15.58
N LEU A 368 13.40 13.46 -14.37
CA LEU A 368 14.81 13.09 -14.13
C LEU A 368 15.14 11.68 -14.61
N LEU A 369 14.18 10.76 -14.51
CA LEU A 369 14.29 9.42 -15.09
C LEU A 369 14.34 9.47 -16.61
N ALA A 370 13.50 10.31 -17.24
CA ALA A 370 13.53 10.55 -18.68
C ALA A 370 14.86 11.17 -19.14
N ALA A 371 15.52 11.94 -18.26
CA ALA A 371 16.86 12.47 -18.46
C ALA A 371 18.00 11.47 -18.16
N GLY A 372 17.68 10.22 -17.80
CA GLY A 372 18.67 9.15 -17.59
C GLY A 372 19.15 8.95 -16.15
N THR A 373 18.55 9.62 -15.15
CA THR A 373 18.92 9.44 -13.73
C THR A 373 18.47 8.05 -13.24
N PRO A 374 19.33 7.24 -12.59
CA PRO A 374 18.95 5.95 -12.05
C PRO A 374 17.87 6.05 -10.95
N SER A 375 16.81 5.23 -11.02
CA SER A 375 15.69 5.25 -10.06
C SER A 375 16.10 4.94 -8.62
N GLY A 376 17.10 4.07 -8.43
CA GLY A 376 17.64 3.74 -7.11
C GLY A 376 18.39 4.90 -6.45
N GLU A 377 19.17 5.64 -7.23
CA GLU A 377 19.83 6.88 -6.78
C GLU A 377 18.79 7.94 -6.43
N LEU A 378 17.80 8.12 -7.30
CA LEU A 378 16.73 9.07 -7.10
C LEU A 378 15.93 8.78 -5.83
N TRP A 379 15.56 7.52 -5.59
CA TRP A 379 14.85 7.13 -4.37
C TRP A 379 15.71 7.30 -3.11
N ARG A 380 16.98 6.88 -3.16
CA ARG A 380 17.90 7.02 -2.01
C ARG A 380 18.02 8.49 -1.59
N ASP A 381 18.21 9.38 -2.56
CA ASP A 381 18.40 10.80 -2.29
C ASP A 381 17.08 11.49 -1.90
N ALA A 382 15.97 11.15 -2.57
CA ALA A 382 14.65 11.68 -2.24
C ALA A 382 14.18 11.21 -0.86
N SER A 383 14.39 9.95 -0.50
CA SER A 383 14.02 9.43 0.82
C SER A 383 14.80 10.08 1.96
N ALA A 384 16.10 10.35 1.76
CA ALA A 384 16.91 11.11 2.71
C ALA A 384 16.41 12.57 2.86
N ALA A 385 16.06 13.22 1.74
CA ALA A 385 15.49 14.56 1.76
C ALA A 385 14.10 14.60 2.44
N LEU A 386 13.20 13.67 2.11
CA LEU A 386 11.87 13.55 2.75
C LEU A 386 11.98 13.30 4.26
N ALA A 387 12.92 12.45 4.69
CA ALA A 387 13.19 12.23 6.11
C ALA A 387 13.67 13.51 6.80
N SER A 388 14.55 14.26 6.15
CA SER A 388 15.06 15.55 6.65
C SER A 388 13.97 16.62 6.71
N VAL A 389 13.07 16.68 5.73
CA VAL A 389 11.89 17.57 5.76
C VAL A 389 11.00 17.24 6.94
N ARG A 390 10.68 15.97 7.18
CA ARG A 390 9.85 15.54 8.32
C ARG A 390 10.51 15.93 9.65
N TRP A 391 11.83 15.76 9.75
CA TRP A 391 12.59 16.22 10.90
C TRP A 391 12.53 17.74 11.09
N ASN A 392 12.69 18.51 10.01
CA ASN A 392 12.64 19.97 10.04
C ASN A 392 11.25 20.50 10.39
N LEU A 393 10.17 19.88 9.89
CA LEU A 393 8.79 20.18 10.28
C LEU A 393 8.59 19.94 11.78
N ALA A 394 9.04 18.80 12.29
CA ALA A 394 8.95 18.50 13.72
C ALA A 394 9.75 19.48 14.58
N SER A 395 10.94 19.88 14.12
CA SER A 395 11.86 20.77 14.85
C SER A 395 11.42 22.24 14.81
N SER A 396 10.71 22.66 13.75
CA SER A 396 10.16 24.02 13.59
C SER A 396 8.75 24.16 14.17
N SER A 397 8.19 23.07 14.72
CA SER A 397 6.86 23.07 15.32
C SER A 397 6.78 23.98 16.53
N GLU A 398 5.82 24.90 16.52
CA GLU A 398 5.50 25.76 17.66
C GLU A 398 4.48 25.06 18.58
N PRO A 399 4.70 25.00 19.89
CA PRO A 399 3.73 24.43 20.82
C PRO A 399 2.37 25.13 20.74
N CYS A 400 1.32 24.38 20.44
CA CYS A 400 -0.04 24.91 20.36
C CYS A 400 -0.71 24.86 21.74
N ARG A 401 -1.08 26.01 22.29
CA ARG A 401 -1.92 26.11 23.51
C ARG A 401 -3.37 26.43 23.19
N ASP A 402 -3.60 27.18 22.13
CA ASP A 402 -4.92 27.57 21.63
C ASP A 402 -5.04 27.16 20.15
N PRO A 403 -5.88 26.17 19.83
CA PRO A 403 -6.05 25.72 18.46
C PRO A 403 -7.00 26.62 17.64
N ALA A 404 -7.45 27.77 18.16
CA ALA A 404 -8.39 28.66 17.47
C ALA A 404 -7.94 29.02 16.05
N ALA A 405 -6.66 29.34 15.84
CA ALA A 405 -6.12 29.63 14.52
C ALA A 405 -6.26 28.43 13.57
N VAL A 406 -5.90 27.22 14.01
CA VAL A 406 -6.06 26.00 13.21
C VAL A 406 -7.54 25.76 12.88
N VAL A 407 -8.41 25.89 13.88
CA VAL A 407 -9.84 25.64 13.73
C VAL A 407 -10.50 26.63 12.76
N ALA A 408 -10.14 27.92 12.83
CA ALA A 408 -10.67 28.98 11.97
C ALA A 408 -10.45 28.70 10.47
N TRP A 409 -9.37 28.00 10.13
CA TRP A 409 -9.04 27.62 8.75
C TRP A 409 -9.63 26.26 8.34
N THR A 410 -10.21 25.49 9.27
CA THR A 410 -10.84 24.19 8.99
C THR A 410 -12.36 24.29 8.75
N THR A 411 -13.01 25.20 9.45
CA THR A 411 -14.46 25.44 9.41
C THR A 411 -14.70 26.93 9.31
N ARG A 412 -15.67 27.31 8.50
CA ARG A 412 -16.01 28.73 8.36
C ARG A 412 -17.30 29.02 9.16
N ASP A 413 -17.95 27.98 9.71
CA ASP A 413 -19.04 28.04 10.70
C ASP A 413 -18.46 28.50 12.05
N ARG A 414 -18.78 29.74 12.43
CA ARG A 414 -18.22 30.39 13.62
C ARG A 414 -18.64 29.69 14.91
N ASP A 415 -19.90 29.23 15.01
CA ASP A 415 -20.40 28.53 16.19
C ASP A 415 -19.61 27.24 16.42
N VAL A 416 -19.39 26.48 15.34
CA VAL A 416 -18.58 25.25 15.37
C VAL A 416 -17.13 25.59 15.71
N ALA A 417 -16.55 26.61 15.07
CA ALA A 417 -15.16 26.99 15.29
C ALA A 417 -14.90 27.36 16.76
N GLU A 418 -15.72 28.23 17.32
CA GLU A 418 -15.61 28.69 18.70
C GLU A 418 -15.86 27.56 19.70
N ALA A 419 -16.84 26.70 19.44
CA ALA A 419 -17.14 25.56 20.31
C ALA A 419 -15.99 24.54 20.31
N VAL A 420 -15.43 24.24 19.14
CA VAL A 420 -14.31 23.31 19.00
C VAL A 420 -13.04 23.86 19.64
N ALA A 421 -12.67 25.12 19.36
CA ALA A 421 -11.48 25.74 19.94
C ALA A 421 -11.55 25.75 21.47
N ARG A 422 -12.71 26.12 22.02
CA ARG A 422 -12.98 26.10 23.47
C ARG A 422 -12.89 24.70 24.04
N ALA A 423 -13.60 23.73 23.46
CA ALA A 423 -13.59 22.35 23.94
C ALA A 423 -12.18 21.73 23.89
N ALA A 424 -11.41 22.05 22.85
CA ALA A 424 -10.07 21.55 22.64
C ALA A 424 -9.09 22.15 23.65
N GLY A 425 -9.16 23.47 23.87
CA GLY A 425 -8.37 24.16 24.89
C GLY A 425 -8.59 23.62 26.31
N HIS A 426 -9.84 23.30 26.68
CA HIS A 426 -10.16 22.74 28.00
C HIS A 426 -9.69 21.29 28.16
N SER A 427 -9.80 20.48 27.11
CA SER A 427 -9.47 19.05 27.20
C SER A 427 -7.97 18.78 27.00
N GLY A 428 -7.25 19.70 26.36
CA GLY A 428 -5.84 19.54 26.00
C GLY A 428 -5.59 18.48 24.93
N GLY A 429 -4.33 18.30 24.51
CA GLY A 429 -3.97 17.42 23.40
C GLY A 429 -4.21 15.91 23.65
N ARG A 430 -4.33 15.50 24.92
CA ARG A 430 -4.63 14.11 25.31
C ARG A 430 -6.08 13.90 25.76
N GLY A 431 -6.89 14.97 25.83
CA GLY A 431 -8.29 14.87 26.22
C GLY A 431 -9.16 14.28 25.12
N VAL A 432 -10.25 13.64 25.53
CA VAL A 432 -11.19 13.03 24.60
C VAL A 432 -12.18 14.09 24.12
N LEU A 433 -12.10 14.49 22.85
CA LEU A 433 -13.16 15.26 22.22
C LEU A 433 -13.97 14.37 21.29
N LEU A 434 -15.29 14.46 21.39
CA LEU A 434 -16.20 13.72 20.56
C LEU A 434 -17.25 14.65 19.96
N CYS A 435 -17.50 14.53 18.67
CA CYS A 435 -18.52 15.32 17.98
C CYS A 435 -19.67 14.42 17.53
N LEU A 436 -20.87 14.76 17.99
CA LEU A 436 -22.11 14.02 17.81
C LEU A 436 -23.19 14.92 17.19
N PRO A 437 -24.14 14.34 16.44
CA PRO A 437 -25.34 15.07 16.05
C PRO A 437 -26.14 15.47 17.29
N GLY A 438 -26.59 16.72 17.35
CA GLY A 438 -27.45 17.27 18.40
C GLY A 438 -28.87 17.53 17.91
N ASP A 439 -29.82 17.58 18.85
CA ASP A 439 -31.24 17.83 18.58
C ASP A 439 -31.59 19.33 18.54
N SER A 440 -30.69 20.19 19.02
CA SER A 440 -30.87 21.65 18.97
C SER A 440 -30.41 22.23 17.62
N ARG A 441 -30.61 23.54 17.42
CA ARG A 441 -30.08 24.26 16.23
C ARG A 441 -28.64 24.75 16.42
N GLY A 442 -28.20 24.89 17.67
CA GLY A 442 -26.88 25.42 18.03
C GLY A 442 -25.84 24.31 18.25
N VAL A 443 -24.69 24.69 18.78
CA VAL A 443 -23.67 23.74 19.23
C VAL A 443 -23.66 23.72 20.75
N GLU A 444 -23.96 22.57 21.35
CA GLU A 444 -23.89 22.37 22.80
C GLU A 444 -22.62 21.62 23.16
N THR A 445 -21.93 22.06 24.21
CA THR A 445 -20.74 21.37 24.73
C THR A 445 -21.04 20.81 26.11
N ARG A 446 -20.76 19.52 26.33
CA ARG A 446 -20.90 18.86 27.63
C ARG A 446 -19.62 18.12 27.98
N THR A 447 -19.07 18.38 29.16
CA THR A 447 -17.90 17.66 29.66
C THR A 447 -18.33 16.68 30.73
N THR A 448 -17.99 15.41 30.55
CA THR A 448 -18.28 14.30 31.47
C THR A 448 -17.05 13.40 31.58
N ASP A 449 -17.15 12.31 32.33
CA ASP A 449 -16.10 11.30 32.40
C ASP A 449 -16.03 10.55 31.08
N GLY A 450 -14.83 10.30 30.57
CA GLY A 450 -14.72 9.56 29.33
C GLY A 450 -13.29 9.25 28.93
N LEU A 451 -13.15 8.16 28.19
CA LEU A 451 -11.91 7.45 28.00
C LEU A 451 -11.73 7.09 26.53
N ARG A 452 -10.51 7.27 26.03
CA ARG A 452 -10.07 6.76 24.73
C ARG A 452 -9.27 5.48 24.97
N ILE A 453 -9.78 4.38 24.43
CA ILE A 453 -9.15 3.07 24.41
C ILE A 453 -8.45 2.95 23.05
N PRO A 454 -7.13 2.73 22.99
CA PRO A 454 -6.37 2.59 21.73
C PRO A 454 -6.57 1.20 21.11
N ALA A 455 -7.83 0.79 20.96
CA ALA A 455 -8.25 -0.43 20.32
C ALA A 455 -9.60 -0.23 19.65
N GLY A 456 -9.69 -0.59 18.37
CA GLY A 456 -10.90 -0.54 17.57
C GLY A 456 -11.64 -1.87 17.50
N HIS A 457 -12.44 -2.04 16.44
CA HIS A 457 -13.17 -3.27 16.15
C HIS A 457 -12.25 -4.49 16.05
N ALA A 458 -12.43 -5.47 16.92
CA ALA A 458 -11.81 -6.80 16.78
C ALA A 458 -12.55 -7.68 15.75
N VAL A 459 -13.84 -7.38 15.51
CA VAL A 459 -14.70 -8.03 14.52
C VAL A 459 -15.18 -6.97 13.53
N PRO A 460 -14.73 -7.00 12.27
CA PRO A 460 -15.25 -6.13 11.22
C PRO A 460 -16.76 -6.29 11.05
N GLN A 461 -17.50 -5.19 11.12
CA GLN A 461 -18.95 -5.15 10.89
C GLN A 461 -19.23 -5.33 9.39
N GLN A 462 -20.22 -6.14 9.04
CA GLN A 462 -20.75 -6.24 7.67
C GLN A 462 -21.93 -5.26 7.58
N GLY A 463 -21.93 -4.33 6.61
CA GLY A 463 -23.12 -3.53 6.28
C GLY A 463 -23.24 -2.11 6.86
N GLY A 464 -22.18 -1.51 7.40
CA GLY A 464 -22.15 -0.05 7.62
C GLY A 464 -21.95 0.66 6.28
N GLY A 465 -22.98 1.32 5.72
CA GLY A 465 -22.90 2.03 4.44
C GLY A 465 -21.68 2.97 4.34
N ASP A 466 -21.19 3.15 3.11
CA ASP A 466 -19.94 3.81 2.64
C ASP A 466 -19.63 5.21 3.23
N GLY A 467 -19.49 5.31 4.54
CA GLY A 467 -19.18 6.59 5.20
C GLY A 467 -19.12 6.58 6.72
N GLN A 468 -19.50 5.50 7.41
CA GLN A 468 -19.27 5.36 8.85
C GLN A 468 -18.18 4.32 9.14
N ALA A 469 -16.94 4.79 9.20
CA ALA A 469 -15.79 4.05 9.75
C ALA A 469 -15.88 3.79 11.28
N SER A 470 -17.02 4.06 11.91
CA SER A 470 -17.22 3.94 13.36
C SER A 470 -18.65 3.59 13.74
N LEU A 471 -18.85 2.65 14.66
CA LEU A 471 -20.12 2.27 15.26
C LEU A 471 -20.41 3.08 16.52
N THR A 472 -21.59 3.71 16.58
CA THR A 472 -22.04 4.44 17.76
C THR A 472 -23.06 3.62 18.54
N LEU A 473 -22.67 3.14 19.72
CA LEU A 473 -23.52 2.42 20.66
C LEU A 473 -24.06 3.39 21.70
N ARG A 474 -25.37 3.64 21.71
CA ARG A 474 -26.04 4.47 22.72
C ARG A 474 -26.44 3.62 23.92
N ARG A 475 -26.17 4.12 25.14
CA ARG A 475 -26.42 3.42 26.41
C ARG A 475 -25.96 1.94 26.41
N PRO A 476 -24.74 1.62 25.94
CA PRO A 476 -24.31 0.23 25.87
C PRO A 476 -24.21 -0.40 27.27
N LEU A 477 -24.55 -1.68 27.35
CA LEU A 477 -24.06 -2.54 28.41
C LEU A 477 -22.61 -2.92 28.09
N VAL A 478 -21.76 -2.96 29.10
CA VAL A 478 -20.32 -3.20 28.95
C VAL A 478 -19.93 -4.52 29.60
N MET A 479 -19.46 -5.46 28.80
CA MET A 479 -18.95 -6.76 29.24
C MET A 479 -17.43 -6.77 29.20
N LEU A 480 -16.79 -7.18 30.31
CA LEU A 480 -15.34 -7.28 30.42
C LEU A 480 -14.92 -8.75 30.54
N LEU A 481 -14.11 -9.23 29.60
CA LEU A 481 -13.74 -10.63 29.48
C LEU A 481 -12.20 -10.80 29.50
N ASP A 482 -11.68 -11.67 30.38
CA ASP A 482 -10.25 -12.02 30.47
C ASP A 482 -10.01 -13.52 30.20
N GLN A 483 -10.88 -14.16 29.42
CA GLN A 483 -10.86 -15.60 29.12
C GLN A 483 -11.60 -15.92 27.82
N TYR A 484 -11.46 -17.14 27.30
CA TYR A 484 -12.21 -17.63 26.14
C TYR A 484 -13.71 -17.83 26.46
N LEU A 485 -14.56 -17.62 25.46
CA LEU A 485 -15.98 -17.91 25.50
C LEU A 485 -16.20 -19.43 25.35
N GLU A 486 -16.45 -20.10 26.47
CA GLU A 486 -16.67 -21.56 26.48
C GLU A 486 -18.08 -21.98 26.00
N ASP A 487 -19.05 -21.06 25.98
CA ASP A 487 -20.45 -21.35 25.65
C ASP A 487 -21.09 -20.23 24.81
N SER A 488 -21.09 -20.44 23.50
CA SER A 488 -21.73 -19.53 22.55
C SER A 488 -23.23 -19.33 22.80
N HIS A 489 -23.94 -20.35 23.31
CA HIS A 489 -25.37 -20.21 23.59
C HIS A 489 -25.63 -19.26 24.77
N ALA A 490 -24.71 -19.16 25.72
CA ALA A 490 -24.82 -18.19 26.80
C ALA A 490 -24.79 -16.75 26.27
N LEU A 491 -23.91 -16.47 25.30
CA LEU A 491 -23.85 -15.16 24.65
C LEU A 491 -25.12 -14.87 23.84
N GLN A 492 -25.69 -15.87 23.17
CA GLN A 492 -26.98 -15.73 22.46
C GLN A 492 -28.12 -15.36 23.40
N ARG A 493 -28.22 -16.03 24.55
CA ARG A 493 -29.23 -15.73 25.57
C ARG A 493 -29.03 -14.33 26.15
N LEU A 494 -27.79 -13.93 26.43
CA LEU A 494 -27.49 -12.58 26.87
C LEU A 494 -27.92 -11.54 25.84
N ALA A 495 -27.55 -11.74 24.57
CA ALA A 495 -27.92 -10.84 23.49
C ALA A 495 -29.45 -10.71 23.36
N ALA A 496 -30.21 -11.80 23.52
CA ALA A 496 -31.67 -11.73 23.59
C ALA A 496 -32.16 -10.81 24.73
N ARG A 497 -31.61 -10.93 25.94
CA ARG A 497 -31.95 -10.02 27.06
C ARG A 497 -31.58 -8.57 26.78
N VAL A 498 -30.39 -8.32 26.20
CA VAL A 498 -29.94 -6.96 25.82
C VAL A 498 -30.90 -6.35 24.78
N ARG A 499 -31.40 -7.17 23.85
CA ARG A 499 -32.40 -6.77 22.85
C ARG A 499 -33.73 -6.38 23.50
N ASP A 500 -34.20 -7.16 24.48
CA ASP A 500 -35.45 -6.90 25.19
C ASP A 500 -35.38 -5.56 25.95
N GLU A 501 -34.21 -5.25 26.51
CA GLU A 501 -33.88 -3.94 27.12
C GLU A 501 -33.73 -2.80 26.09
N LYS A 502 -33.73 -3.12 24.79
CA LYS A 502 -33.49 -2.17 23.68
C LYS A 502 -32.17 -1.42 23.82
N ARG A 503 -31.12 -2.10 24.30
CA ARG A 503 -29.78 -1.55 24.51
C ARG A 503 -28.78 -2.14 23.51
N ALA A 504 -27.60 -1.55 23.50
CA ALA A 504 -26.44 -2.06 22.78
C ALA A 504 -25.50 -2.86 23.71
N LEU A 505 -24.60 -3.65 23.12
CA LEU A 505 -23.59 -4.41 23.86
C LEU A 505 -22.16 -4.06 23.39
N LEU A 506 -21.31 -3.63 24.32
CA LEU A 506 -19.88 -3.48 24.10
C LEU A 506 -19.14 -4.58 24.85
N ILE A 507 -18.41 -5.41 24.11
CA ILE A 507 -17.58 -6.48 24.67
C ILE A 507 -16.11 -6.04 24.61
N VAL A 508 -15.46 -5.97 25.75
CA VAL A 508 -14.01 -5.69 25.84
C VAL A 508 -13.32 -6.94 26.33
N THR A 509 -12.42 -7.48 25.50
CA THR A 509 -11.68 -8.73 25.80
C THR A 509 -10.17 -8.53 25.75
N THR A 510 -9.41 -9.24 26.58
CA THR A 510 -7.94 -9.29 26.49
C THR A 510 -7.43 -10.44 25.63
N VAL A 511 -8.25 -11.47 25.41
CA VAL A 511 -7.89 -12.67 24.65
C VAL A 511 -8.30 -12.57 23.19
N HIS A 512 -7.52 -13.21 22.31
CA HIS A 512 -7.96 -13.43 20.93
C HIS A 512 -8.82 -14.69 20.88
N ASP A 513 -10.13 -14.50 20.74
CA ASP A 513 -11.11 -15.57 20.79
C ASP A 513 -11.89 -15.68 19.46
N PRO A 514 -11.51 -16.61 18.58
CA PRO A 514 -12.19 -16.84 17.32
C PRO A 514 -13.66 -17.24 17.47
N GLN A 515 -14.03 -17.92 18.56
CA GLN A 515 -15.39 -18.38 18.81
C GLN A 515 -16.31 -17.21 19.18
N LEU A 516 -15.84 -16.32 20.07
CA LEU A 516 -16.53 -15.06 20.35
C LEU A 516 -16.72 -14.22 19.08
N HIS A 517 -15.68 -14.14 18.23
CA HIS A 517 -15.75 -13.38 16.99
C HIS A 517 -16.79 -13.94 16.02
N ALA A 518 -16.84 -15.26 15.85
CA ALA A 518 -17.83 -15.92 15.01
C ALA A 518 -19.25 -15.69 15.54
N GLU A 519 -19.46 -15.83 16.84
CA GLU A 519 -20.77 -15.66 17.46
C GLU A 519 -21.30 -14.22 17.33
N VAL A 520 -20.44 -13.22 17.54
CA VAL A 520 -20.83 -11.81 17.40
C VAL A 520 -21.24 -11.44 15.97
N ARG A 521 -20.61 -12.04 14.95
CA ARG A 521 -21.05 -11.85 13.55
C ARG A 521 -22.48 -12.35 13.37
N THR A 522 -22.79 -13.54 13.86
CA THR A 522 -24.13 -14.12 13.81
C THR A 522 -25.15 -13.27 14.58
N LEU A 523 -24.77 -12.73 15.73
CA LEU A 523 -25.65 -11.88 16.54
C LEU A 523 -25.98 -10.56 15.87
N GLY A 524 -25.00 -9.91 15.25
CA GLY A 524 -25.22 -8.66 14.50
C GLY A 524 -26.28 -8.84 13.41
N ASP A 525 -26.21 -9.95 12.69
CA ASP A 525 -27.08 -10.22 11.53
C ASP A 525 -28.47 -10.75 11.92
N ALA A 526 -28.55 -11.66 12.91
CA ALA A 526 -29.78 -12.40 13.22
C ALA A 526 -30.61 -11.80 14.37
N SER A 527 -29.98 -11.07 15.30
CA SER A 527 -30.63 -10.65 16.55
C SER A 527 -31.02 -9.17 16.60
N GLY A 528 -30.49 -8.34 15.70
CA GLY A 528 -30.76 -6.90 15.65
C GLY A 528 -30.19 -6.10 16.83
N VAL A 529 -29.31 -6.71 17.64
CA VAL A 529 -28.63 -6.04 18.77
C VAL A 529 -27.38 -5.34 18.25
N PRO A 530 -27.22 -4.01 18.43
CA PRO A 530 -25.98 -3.33 18.12
C PRO A 530 -24.87 -3.82 19.06
N VAL A 531 -23.91 -4.59 18.52
CA VAL A 531 -22.83 -5.22 19.29
C VAL A 531 -21.46 -4.93 18.67
N SER A 532 -20.47 -4.67 19.52
CA SER A 532 -19.06 -4.55 19.09
C SER A 532 -18.13 -5.26 20.05
N VAL A 533 -17.07 -5.87 19.50
CA VAL A 533 -15.95 -6.44 20.28
C VAL A 533 -14.73 -5.54 20.10
N VAL A 534 -14.10 -5.22 21.21
CA VAL A 534 -12.84 -4.47 21.28
C VAL A 534 -11.81 -5.34 22.00
N ARG A 535 -10.66 -5.56 21.36
CA ARG A 535 -9.56 -6.31 21.98
C ARG A 535 -8.62 -5.36 22.68
N LEU A 536 -8.67 -5.36 24.01
CA LEU A 536 -7.83 -4.53 24.85
C LEU A 536 -6.40 -5.09 24.90
N GLY A 537 -5.45 -4.35 24.36
CA GLY A 537 -4.03 -4.60 24.58
C GLY A 537 -3.56 -4.04 25.93
N GLY A 538 -2.37 -4.47 26.38
CA GLY A 538 -1.74 -4.00 27.62
C GLY A 538 -2.02 -4.89 28.83
N GLY A 539 -1.70 -4.40 30.03
CA GLY A 539 -1.83 -5.15 31.28
C GLY A 539 -3.24 -5.14 31.88
N ARG A 540 -3.49 -6.05 32.84
CA ARG A 540 -4.77 -6.18 33.57
C ARG A 540 -5.20 -4.90 34.30
N HIS A 541 -4.30 -3.95 34.53
CA HIS A 541 -4.61 -2.65 35.13
C HIS A 541 -5.58 -1.81 34.28
N ARG A 542 -5.49 -1.89 32.94
CA ARG A 542 -6.44 -1.22 32.02
C ARG A 542 -7.84 -1.81 32.14
N LEU A 543 -7.94 -3.15 32.20
CA LEU A 543 -9.21 -3.85 32.36
C LEU A 543 -9.87 -3.53 33.72
N ARG A 544 -9.06 -3.43 34.78
CA ARG A 544 -9.51 -2.98 36.12
C ARG A 544 -9.99 -1.54 36.12
N ALA A 545 -9.30 -0.64 35.42
CA ALA A 545 -9.76 0.75 35.29
C ALA A 545 -11.12 0.82 34.60
N LEU A 546 -11.32 0.05 33.52
CA LEU A 546 -12.62 -0.05 32.85
C LEU A 546 -13.72 -0.59 33.77
N ALA A 547 -13.44 -1.64 34.53
CA ALA A 547 -14.38 -2.21 35.49
C ALA A 547 -14.87 -1.15 36.50
N VAL A 548 -13.94 -0.35 37.04
CA VAL A 548 -14.26 0.73 37.98
C VAL A 548 -15.05 1.87 37.31
N LEU A 549 -14.68 2.24 36.08
CA LEU A 549 -15.33 3.32 35.32
C LEU A 549 -16.76 2.96 34.87
N THR A 550 -17.00 1.70 34.49
CA THR A 550 -18.31 1.25 33.97
C THR A 550 -19.18 0.58 35.02
N GLY A 551 -18.61 0.19 36.15
CA GLY A 551 -19.25 -0.66 37.15
C GLY A 551 -19.34 -2.13 36.74
N ALA A 552 -18.65 -2.54 35.67
CA ALA A 552 -18.67 -3.93 35.20
C ALA A 552 -17.84 -4.85 36.11
N THR A 553 -18.26 -6.12 36.19
CA THR A 553 -17.43 -7.19 36.78
C THR A 553 -16.56 -7.80 35.69
N ILE A 554 -15.27 -8.05 35.99
CA ILE A 554 -14.38 -8.73 35.06
C ILE A 554 -14.64 -10.24 35.12
N LEU A 555 -15.03 -10.83 33.99
CA LEU A 555 -15.25 -12.26 33.87
C LEU A 555 -13.90 -12.97 33.67
N THR A 556 -13.38 -13.60 34.73
CA THR A 556 -12.11 -14.35 34.74
C THR A 556 -12.31 -15.78 35.27
N LEU A 557 -11.40 -16.71 34.92
CA LEU A 557 -11.38 -18.07 35.48
C LEU A 557 -11.22 -18.07 37.02
N GLU A 558 -10.51 -17.08 37.56
CA GLU A 558 -10.22 -16.94 39.01
C GLU A 558 -11.41 -16.40 39.82
N SER A 559 -12.42 -15.82 39.16
CA SER A 559 -13.60 -15.23 39.83
C SER A 559 -14.52 -16.27 40.46
N GLY A 560 -14.30 -17.57 40.20
CA GLY A 560 -15.14 -18.67 40.71
C GLY A 560 -16.54 -18.72 40.10
N LEU A 561 -16.84 -17.85 39.14
CA LEU A 561 -18.08 -17.81 38.38
C LEU A 561 -17.84 -18.47 37.02
N PRO A 562 -18.37 -19.67 36.73
CA PRO A 562 -18.28 -20.25 35.40
C PRO A 562 -18.88 -19.27 34.39
N ALA A 563 -18.15 -18.93 33.31
CA ALA A 563 -18.61 -17.95 32.32
C ALA A 563 -20.02 -18.30 31.78
N ARG A 564 -20.33 -19.60 31.68
CA ARG A 564 -21.64 -20.15 31.34
C ARG A 564 -22.81 -19.58 32.16
N THR A 565 -22.62 -19.35 33.46
CA THR A 565 -23.66 -18.86 34.38
C THR A 565 -23.58 -17.34 34.54
N ALA A 566 -22.37 -16.79 34.58
CA ALA A 566 -22.12 -15.34 34.73
C ALA A 566 -22.58 -14.53 33.52
N LEU A 567 -22.45 -15.06 32.30
CA LEU A 567 -22.92 -14.40 31.08
C LEU A 567 -24.45 -14.22 31.05
N LEU A 568 -25.18 -14.86 31.95
CA LEU A 568 -26.64 -14.78 32.00
C LEU A 568 -27.15 -13.66 32.90
N ASP A 569 -26.29 -12.96 33.64
CA ASP A 569 -26.72 -11.91 34.56
C ASP A 569 -26.35 -10.51 34.06
N LEU A 570 -27.38 -9.68 33.84
CA LEU A 570 -27.19 -8.29 33.46
C LEU A 570 -26.52 -7.48 34.58
N GLU A 571 -26.61 -7.92 35.84
CA GLU A 571 -25.98 -7.25 36.99
C GLU A 571 -24.45 -7.31 36.97
N LEU A 572 -23.87 -8.27 36.25
CA LEU A 572 -22.42 -8.38 36.09
C LEU A 572 -21.88 -7.44 34.99
N LEU A 573 -22.75 -6.93 34.14
CA LEU A 573 -22.41 -5.97 33.11
C LEU A 573 -22.38 -4.54 33.66
N GLY A 574 -21.41 -3.77 33.19
CA GLY A 574 -21.38 -2.33 33.44
C GLY A 574 -22.22 -1.56 32.44
N GLY A 575 -22.16 -0.24 32.53
CA GLY A 575 -22.82 0.66 31.60
C GLY A 575 -21.98 1.87 31.24
N ALA A 576 -22.36 2.49 30.14
CA ALA A 576 -21.93 3.83 29.78
C ALA A 576 -23.08 4.56 29.06
N ASP A 577 -22.98 5.88 28.94
CA ASP A 577 -23.93 6.68 28.17
C ASP A 577 -23.74 6.50 26.66
N LEU A 578 -22.49 6.34 26.24
CA LEU A 578 -22.13 6.23 24.83
C LEU A 578 -20.80 5.49 24.64
N ALA A 579 -20.72 4.64 23.62
CA ALA A 579 -19.45 4.15 23.09
C ALA A 579 -19.39 4.42 21.58
N VAL A 580 -18.28 4.96 21.10
CA VAL A 580 -18.00 5.12 19.67
C VAL A 580 -16.78 4.27 19.35
N VAL A 581 -16.98 3.18 18.61
CA VAL A 581 -15.93 2.23 18.23
C VAL A 581 -15.56 2.51 16.78
N SER A 582 -14.28 2.68 16.48
CA SER A 582 -13.74 2.85 15.12
C SER A 582 -12.82 1.67 14.76
N ALA A 583 -12.17 1.73 13.59
CA ALA A 583 -11.17 0.72 13.21
C ALA A 583 -9.93 0.73 14.14
N GLU A 584 -9.54 1.90 14.66
CA GLU A 584 -8.29 2.07 15.41
C GLU A 584 -8.51 2.24 16.92
N GLU A 585 -9.59 2.91 17.32
CA GLU A 585 -9.84 3.29 18.71
C GLU A 585 -11.30 3.19 19.12
N THR A 586 -11.53 3.15 20.43
CA THR A 586 -12.86 3.20 21.05
C THR A 586 -12.93 4.36 22.03
N VAL A 587 -13.95 5.19 21.91
CA VAL A 587 -14.23 6.28 22.84
C VAL A 587 -15.45 5.92 23.70
N LEU A 588 -15.25 5.82 25.01
CA LEU A 588 -16.30 5.57 25.99
C LEU A 588 -16.63 6.85 26.75
N VAL A 589 -17.91 7.19 26.88
CA VAL A 589 -18.36 8.44 27.53
C VAL A 589 -19.43 8.11 28.56
N GLY A 590 -19.30 8.73 29.75
CA GLY A 590 -20.27 8.65 30.84
C GLY A 590 -20.39 7.23 31.38
N GLY A 591 -19.28 6.64 31.85
CA GLY A 591 -19.31 5.33 32.50
C GLY A 591 -20.21 5.34 33.75
N HIS A 592 -20.96 4.27 33.97
CA HIS A 592 -21.93 4.18 35.08
C HIS A 592 -21.31 3.69 36.41
N GLY A 593 -19.98 3.72 36.53
CA GLY A 593 -19.27 3.42 37.76
C GLY A 593 -19.56 4.43 38.88
N ALA A 594 -19.63 3.96 40.12
CA ALA A 594 -19.91 4.83 41.25
C ALA A 594 -18.75 5.82 41.50
N ALA A 595 -19.05 7.12 41.52
CA ALA A 595 -18.05 8.19 41.73
C ALA A 595 -17.20 7.99 43.00
N ALA A 596 -17.80 7.48 44.08
CA ALA A 596 -17.09 7.15 45.31
C ALA A 596 -16.07 6.01 45.13
N LEU A 597 -16.38 5.01 44.31
CA LEU A 597 -15.43 3.94 43.97
C LEU A 597 -14.30 4.47 43.08
N ILE A 598 -14.62 5.24 42.04
CA ILE A 598 -13.62 5.86 41.15
C ILE A 598 -12.64 6.71 41.98
N GLY A 599 -13.14 7.55 42.89
CA GLY A 599 -12.33 8.37 43.79
C GLY A 599 -11.42 7.55 44.71
N ARG A 600 -11.96 6.49 45.33
CA ARG A 600 -11.17 5.57 46.17
C ARG A 600 -10.06 4.88 45.38
N TRP A 601 -10.38 4.32 44.21
CA TRP A 601 -9.40 3.64 43.36
C TRP A 601 -8.34 4.60 42.84
N THR A 602 -8.70 5.84 42.51
CA THR A 602 -7.75 6.88 42.11
C THR A 602 -6.78 7.21 43.24
N ALA A 603 -7.28 7.41 44.47
CA ALA A 603 -6.43 7.66 45.64
C ALA A 603 -5.50 6.48 45.96
N SER A 604 -6.02 5.25 45.89
CA SER A 604 -5.24 4.03 46.07
C SER A 604 -4.15 3.87 45.01
N ALA A 605 -4.48 4.11 43.73
CA ALA A 605 -3.52 4.03 42.64
C ALA A 605 -2.42 5.10 42.75
N ARG A 606 -2.73 6.32 43.21
CA ARG A 606 -1.72 7.35 43.51
C ARG A 606 -0.76 6.89 44.59
N THR A 607 -1.29 6.38 45.69
CA THR A 607 -0.48 5.88 46.81
C THR A 607 0.40 4.70 46.38
N ALA A 608 -0.14 3.79 45.58
CA ALA A 608 0.59 2.64 45.05
C ALA A 608 1.69 3.07 44.07
N ARG A 609 1.42 4.06 43.21
CA ARG A 609 2.42 4.67 42.31
C ARG A 609 3.62 5.20 43.09
N ASP A 610 3.38 5.96 44.15
CA ASP A 610 4.45 6.60 44.93
C ASP A 610 5.38 5.59 45.62
N ARG A 611 4.87 4.39 45.88
CA ARG A 611 5.61 3.29 46.53
C ARG A 611 6.14 2.25 45.53
N ALA A 612 5.83 2.39 44.25
CA ALA A 612 6.19 1.41 43.23
C ALA A 612 7.61 1.62 42.71
N GLU A 613 8.24 0.50 42.32
CA GLU A 613 9.46 0.52 41.52
C GLU A 613 9.20 1.13 40.13
N PRO A 614 10.20 1.74 39.47
CA PRO A 614 10.03 2.45 38.19
C PRO A 614 9.26 1.66 37.12
N ALA A 615 9.50 0.34 37.02
CA ALA A 615 8.80 -0.53 36.07
C ALA A 615 7.29 -0.63 36.32
N ARG A 616 6.84 -0.60 37.58
CA ARG A 616 5.41 -0.65 37.97
C ARG A 616 4.77 0.73 38.06
N ARG A 617 5.54 1.81 38.19
CA ARG A 617 5.01 3.18 38.18
C ARG A 617 4.23 3.45 36.89
N ALA A 618 4.74 3.00 35.75
CA ALA A 618 4.10 3.19 34.46
C ALA A 618 2.67 2.59 34.40
N GLU A 619 2.45 1.42 35.00
CA GLU A 619 1.13 0.79 35.07
C GLU A 619 0.13 1.62 35.88
N PHE A 620 0.59 2.17 37.03
CA PHE A 620 -0.24 3.03 37.86
C PHE A 620 -0.48 4.40 37.24
N ASP A 621 0.53 5.00 36.58
CA ASP A 621 0.38 6.26 35.85
C ASP A 621 -0.65 6.11 34.72
N GLU A 622 -0.62 4.99 34.01
CA GLU A 622 -1.63 4.68 33.00
C GLU A 622 -3.02 4.48 33.62
N MET A 623 -3.13 3.71 34.70
CA MET A 623 -4.40 3.51 35.39
C MET A 623 -4.99 4.85 35.88
N LEU A 624 -4.16 5.73 36.43
CA LEU A 624 -4.56 7.06 36.87
C LEU A 624 -5.01 7.95 35.71
N ALA A 625 -4.32 7.87 34.57
CA ALA A 625 -4.71 8.57 33.36
C ALA A 625 -6.10 8.12 32.89
N TRP A 626 -6.41 6.82 32.96
CA TRP A 626 -7.72 6.28 32.58
C TRP A 626 -8.82 6.69 33.55
N LEU A 627 -8.58 6.58 34.86
CA LEU A 627 -9.55 6.95 35.90
C LEU A 627 -9.83 8.45 35.98
N SER A 628 -8.88 9.28 35.53
CA SER A 628 -9.00 10.74 35.53
C SER A 628 -9.38 11.30 34.15
N ALA A 629 -9.55 10.45 33.15
CA ALA A 629 -9.83 10.87 31.79
C ALA A 629 -11.23 11.49 31.70
N ARG A 630 -11.31 12.63 31.02
CA ARG A 630 -12.57 13.34 30.76
C ARG A 630 -12.83 13.39 29.27
N ALA A 631 -14.10 13.34 28.92
CA ALA A 631 -14.57 13.55 27.56
C ALA A 631 -15.40 14.82 27.46
N THR A 632 -15.11 15.62 26.44
CA THR A 632 -15.93 16.76 26.03
C THR A 632 -16.68 16.39 24.77
N CYS A 633 -18.00 16.29 24.88
CA CYS A 633 -18.90 16.01 23.78
C CYS A 633 -19.45 17.32 23.21
N LEU A 634 -19.26 17.52 21.91
CA LEU A 634 -19.91 18.58 21.14
C LEU A 634 -21.12 17.99 20.42
N TYR A 635 -22.30 18.44 20.79
CA TYR A 635 -23.56 18.13 20.12
C TYR A 635 -23.85 19.22 19.11
N VAL A 636 -23.67 18.90 17.84
CA VAL A 636 -23.79 19.85 16.73
C VAL A 636 -25.19 19.76 16.15
N GLY A 637 -25.93 20.86 16.27
CA GLY A 637 -27.26 21.02 15.71
C GLY A 637 -27.27 21.43 14.23
N GLY A 638 -28.42 21.29 13.58
CA GLY A 638 -28.62 21.69 12.19
C GLY A 638 -30.01 22.22 11.91
N ALA A 639 -30.16 23.07 10.90
CA ALA A 639 -31.46 23.61 10.51
C ALA A 639 -32.33 22.61 9.73
N SER A 640 -31.69 21.60 9.12
CA SER A 640 -32.31 20.50 8.39
C SER A 640 -31.47 19.22 8.55
N PRO A 641 -32.00 18.02 8.21
CA PRO A 641 -31.22 16.79 8.27
C PRO A 641 -29.93 16.83 7.43
N ALA A 642 -29.98 17.44 6.24
CA ALA A 642 -28.80 17.61 5.39
C ALA A 642 -27.77 18.56 6.03
N ASP A 643 -28.24 19.66 6.62
CA ASP A 643 -27.38 20.61 7.31
C ASP A 643 -26.75 20.02 8.58
N LEU A 644 -27.50 19.22 9.34
CA LEU A 644 -27.00 18.50 10.52
C LEU A 644 -25.83 17.57 10.15
N VAL A 645 -25.98 16.76 9.09
CA VAL A 645 -24.93 15.87 8.60
C VAL A 645 -23.70 16.67 8.15
N ARG A 646 -23.92 17.78 7.44
CA ARG A 646 -22.84 18.67 6.96
C ARG A 646 -22.08 19.32 8.12
N ARG A 647 -22.77 19.99 9.05
CA ARG A 647 -22.17 20.66 10.21
C ARG A 647 -21.46 19.68 11.14
N THR A 648 -22.05 18.50 11.38
CA THR A 648 -21.41 17.46 12.21
C THR A 648 -20.11 16.96 11.57
N ALA A 649 -20.08 16.76 10.25
CA ALA A 649 -18.86 16.36 9.56
C ALA A 649 -17.78 17.45 9.59
N GLU A 650 -18.16 18.72 9.39
CA GLU A 650 -17.29 19.89 9.50
C GLU A 650 -16.69 20.00 10.92
N ALA A 651 -17.51 19.85 11.96
CA ALA A 651 -17.08 19.86 13.35
C ALA A 651 -16.15 18.69 13.71
N ARG A 652 -16.41 17.48 13.22
CA ARG A 652 -15.51 16.32 13.41
C ARG A 652 -14.13 16.57 12.84
N ARG A 653 -14.04 17.17 11.65
CA ARG A 653 -12.77 17.57 11.03
C ARG A 653 -12.05 18.61 11.88
N ALA A 654 -12.76 19.68 12.29
CA ALA A 654 -12.20 20.72 13.14
C ALA A 654 -11.67 20.17 14.47
N VAL A 655 -12.39 19.24 15.11
CA VAL A 655 -11.95 18.56 16.34
C VAL A 655 -10.65 17.80 16.11
N ARG A 656 -10.54 17.03 15.02
CA ARG A 656 -9.32 16.27 14.70
C ARG A 656 -8.13 17.19 14.47
N ALA A 657 -8.30 18.25 13.68
CA ALA A 657 -7.25 19.24 13.43
C ALA A 657 -6.81 19.97 14.71
N ALA A 658 -7.76 20.36 15.56
CA ALA A 658 -7.46 20.99 16.86
C ALA A 658 -6.68 20.05 17.79
N GLN A 659 -7.09 18.79 17.90
CA GLN A 659 -6.39 17.80 18.72
C GLN A 659 -4.99 17.50 18.16
N ALA A 660 -4.86 17.41 16.82
CA ALA A 660 -3.58 17.23 16.14
C ALA A 660 -2.61 18.37 16.46
N ALA A 661 -3.09 19.61 16.40
CA ALA A 661 -2.32 20.80 16.74
C ALA A 661 -1.88 20.79 18.20
N LEU A 662 -2.79 20.49 19.14
CA LEU A 662 -2.47 20.41 20.57
C LEU A 662 -1.47 19.30 20.92
N ARG A 663 -1.40 18.22 20.14
CA ARG A 663 -0.43 17.13 20.34
C ARG A 663 0.93 17.41 19.72
N SER A 664 0.93 17.84 18.46
CA SER A 664 2.14 17.90 17.63
C SER A 664 2.72 19.31 17.51
N GLY A 665 1.99 20.32 17.98
CA GLY A 665 2.25 21.72 17.69
C GLY A 665 1.73 22.13 16.31
N THR A 666 2.07 23.35 15.92
CA THR A 666 1.64 23.95 14.66
C THR A 666 2.83 24.50 13.90
N VAL A 667 2.69 24.51 12.58
CA VAL A 667 3.60 25.21 11.66
C VAL A 667 2.81 26.24 10.83
N PRO A 668 3.48 27.23 10.20
CA PRO A 668 2.85 28.10 9.23
C PRO A 668 2.06 27.30 8.19
N GLY A 669 0.79 27.63 8.00
CA GLY A 669 -0.11 26.93 7.09
C GLY A 669 0.07 27.33 5.63
N ALA A 670 -0.91 27.01 4.79
CA ALA A 670 -0.91 27.37 3.36
C ALA A 670 0.35 26.94 2.58
N GLY A 671 0.97 25.83 2.99
CA GLY A 671 2.20 25.32 2.39
C GLY A 671 3.48 26.04 2.81
N VAL A 672 3.40 27.12 3.61
CA VAL A 672 4.57 27.88 4.07
C VAL A 672 5.45 27.04 5.00
N GLY A 673 4.87 26.19 5.85
CA GLY A 673 5.63 25.26 6.68
C GLY A 673 6.48 24.28 5.87
N LEU A 674 6.00 23.85 4.69
CA LEU A 674 6.78 23.01 3.78
C LEU A 674 7.97 23.79 3.19
N LEU A 675 7.77 25.05 2.79
CA LEU A 675 8.84 25.92 2.31
C LEU A 675 9.92 26.14 3.39
N ALA A 676 9.50 26.42 4.62
CA ALA A 676 10.42 26.60 5.74
C ALA A 676 11.25 25.33 6.01
N ALA A 677 10.62 24.15 5.93
CA ALA A 677 11.31 22.87 6.07
C ALA A 677 12.33 22.61 4.94
N LEU A 678 12.08 23.12 3.73
CA LEU A 678 13.00 23.04 2.59
C LEU A 678 14.23 23.95 2.75
N VAL A 679 14.07 25.18 3.28
CA VAL A 679 15.20 26.10 3.52
C VAL A 679 16.22 25.49 4.49
N ALA A 680 15.73 24.72 5.46
CA ALA A 680 16.57 24.00 6.42
C ALA A 680 17.16 22.69 5.88
N LEU A 681 16.88 22.30 4.62
CA LEU A 681 17.55 21.15 4.01
C LEU A 681 19.01 21.49 3.68
N PRO A 682 19.95 20.55 3.88
CA PRO A 682 21.32 20.71 3.42
C PRO A 682 21.35 21.06 1.91
N ASP A 683 22.30 21.90 1.51
CA ASP A 683 22.52 22.24 0.11
C ASP A 683 23.25 21.11 -0.63
N THR A 684 22.66 19.91 -0.60
CA THR A 684 23.08 18.77 -1.40
C THR A 684 22.35 18.84 -2.73
N ALA A 685 23.06 19.21 -3.79
CA ALA A 685 22.55 19.28 -5.16
C ALA A 685 22.43 17.88 -5.80
N THR A 686 21.75 16.95 -5.12
CA THR A 686 21.45 15.62 -5.67
C THR A 686 20.12 15.63 -6.40
N SER A 687 20.01 14.82 -7.45
CA SER A 687 18.81 14.71 -8.29
C SER A 687 17.55 14.41 -7.47
N GLY A 688 17.62 13.49 -6.51
CA GLY A 688 16.45 13.16 -5.67
C GLY A 688 16.08 14.25 -4.66
N ALA A 689 17.07 14.98 -4.12
CA ALA A 689 16.78 16.13 -3.27
C ALA A 689 16.11 17.26 -4.06
N GLN A 690 16.49 17.46 -5.33
CA GLN A 690 15.84 18.44 -6.19
C GLN A 690 14.37 18.10 -6.47
N VAL A 691 14.03 16.83 -6.71
CA VAL A 691 12.62 16.38 -6.83
C VAL A 691 11.81 16.77 -5.60
N VAL A 692 12.37 16.58 -4.41
CA VAL A 692 11.71 16.94 -3.15
C VAL A 692 11.57 18.45 -3.00
N ARG A 693 12.62 19.23 -3.32
CA ARG A 693 12.56 20.71 -3.28
C ARG A 693 11.47 21.25 -4.19
N ASP A 694 11.42 20.80 -5.44
CA ASP A 694 10.44 21.28 -6.41
C ASP A 694 9.03 20.79 -6.06
N GLY A 695 8.90 19.53 -5.65
CA GLY A 695 7.62 18.89 -5.35
C GLY A 695 6.92 19.49 -4.13
N LEU A 696 7.66 19.75 -3.05
CA LEU A 696 7.08 20.28 -1.81
C LEU A 696 6.68 21.76 -1.91
N GLN A 697 7.13 22.49 -2.92
CA GLN A 697 6.67 23.85 -3.22
C GLN A 697 5.27 23.87 -3.87
N ALA A 698 4.81 22.75 -4.42
CA ALA A 698 3.57 22.69 -5.21
C ALA A 698 2.32 23.18 -4.45
N PRO A 699 2.08 22.80 -3.17
CA PRO A 699 0.90 23.28 -2.44
C PRO A 699 0.89 24.79 -2.28
N PHE A 700 2.01 25.41 -1.87
CA PHE A 700 2.12 26.86 -1.73
C PHE A 700 1.87 27.56 -3.08
N ARG A 701 2.52 27.10 -4.15
CA ARG A 701 2.36 27.70 -5.49
C ARG A 701 0.92 27.70 -5.97
N LEU A 702 0.20 26.58 -5.77
CA LEU A 702 -1.20 26.46 -6.15
C LEU A 702 -2.10 27.41 -5.33
N LEU A 703 -1.85 27.52 -4.03
CA LEU A 703 -2.59 28.41 -3.14
C LEU A 703 -2.32 29.88 -3.45
N ALA A 704 -1.06 30.26 -3.65
CA ALA A 704 -0.68 31.62 -4.01
C ALA A 704 -1.28 32.04 -5.36
N ALA A 705 -1.25 31.14 -6.37
CA ALA A 705 -1.90 31.39 -7.65
C ALA A 705 -3.42 31.54 -7.52
N ALA A 706 -4.08 30.69 -6.71
CA ALA A 706 -5.51 30.80 -6.43
C ALA A 706 -5.86 32.09 -5.67
N ALA A 707 -4.95 32.62 -4.86
CA ALA A 707 -5.08 33.91 -4.18
C ALA A 707 -4.77 35.13 -5.08
N GLY A 708 -4.46 34.92 -6.36
CA GLY A 708 -4.19 36.00 -7.32
C GLY A 708 -2.78 36.59 -7.24
N VAL A 709 -1.85 35.93 -6.55
CA VAL A 709 -0.43 36.34 -6.52
C VAL A 709 0.17 36.16 -7.91
N ARG A 710 0.88 37.16 -8.42
CA ARG A 710 1.49 37.12 -9.76
C ARG A 710 2.61 36.07 -9.78
N SER A 711 2.76 35.35 -10.89
CA SER A 711 3.76 34.28 -11.03
C SER A 711 5.20 34.72 -10.68
N ALA A 712 5.61 35.93 -11.06
CA ALA A 712 6.92 36.48 -10.74
C ALA A 712 7.15 36.69 -9.22
N ASP A 713 6.09 36.94 -8.46
CA ASP A 713 6.17 37.11 -7.01
C ASP A 713 6.15 35.75 -6.29
N ILE A 714 5.52 34.71 -6.88
CA ILE A 714 5.42 33.37 -6.28
C ILE A 714 6.80 32.73 -6.09
N ASP A 715 7.69 32.80 -7.09
CA ASP A 715 9.03 32.20 -6.97
C ASP A 715 9.91 32.93 -5.94
N ARG A 716 9.76 34.26 -5.85
CA ARG A 716 10.39 35.07 -4.81
C ARG A 716 9.92 34.64 -3.42
N LEU A 717 8.60 34.53 -3.22
CA LEU A 717 8.00 34.12 -1.94
C LEU A 717 8.31 32.66 -1.59
N ALA A 718 8.37 31.76 -2.58
CA ALA A 718 8.75 30.36 -2.35
C ALA A 718 10.17 30.22 -1.77
N SER A 719 11.02 31.22 -2.01
CA SER A 719 12.40 31.29 -1.53
C SER A 719 12.55 32.05 -0.21
N ASP A 720 11.53 32.79 0.23
CA ASP A 720 11.47 33.50 1.52
C ASP A 720 10.19 33.11 2.29
N PRO A 721 10.22 32.02 3.08
CA PRO A 721 9.07 31.56 3.85
C PRO A 721 8.54 32.60 4.85
N ALA A 722 9.40 33.49 5.36
CA ALA A 722 8.99 34.52 6.32
C ALA A 722 8.20 35.65 5.63
N GLU A 723 8.53 35.97 4.38
CA GLU A 723 7.72 36.87 3.56
C GLU A 723 6.43 36.17 3.10
N ALA A 724 6.51 34.90 2.68
CA ALA A 724 5.37 34.10 2.27
C ALA A 724 4.28 33.98 3.35
N ASP A 725 4.67 33.79 4.61
CA ASP A 725 3.72 33.71 5.74
C ASP A 725 2.87 34.98 5.88
N LYS A 726 3.46 36.15 5.59
CA LYS A 726 2.78 37.45 5.69
C LYS A 726 1.74 37.66 4.59
N CYS A 727 1.84 36.93 3.47
CA CYS A 727 0.91 37.07 2.35
C CYS A 727 -0.49 36.51 2.64
N PHE A 728 -0.63 35.63 3.63
CA PHE A 728 -1.90 34.94 3.92
C PHE A 728 -2.66 35.51 5.13
N GLY A 729 -2.22 36.62 5.72
CA GLY A 729 -2.96 37.31 6.78
C GLY A 729 -2.11 38.19 7.70
N THR A 730 -2.77 39.00 8.53
CA THR A 730 -2.14 39.79 9.60
C THR A 730 -1.79 38.91 10.81
N ASP A 731 -0.86 39.34 11.66
CA ASP A 731 -0.49 38.62 12.88
C ASP A 731 -1.74 38.31 13.74
N GLY A 732 -2.04 37.02 13.94
CA GLY A 732 -3.24 36.53 14.64
C GLY A 732 -4.30 35.85 13.75
N ASP A 733 -4.31 36.13 12.43
CA ASP A 733 -5.24 35.51 11.45
C ASP A 733 -4.51 34.59 10.46
N ARG A 734 -3.19 34.44 10.60
CA ARG A 734 -2.38 33.61 9.70
C ARG A 734 -2.80 32.13 9.78
N PRO A 735 -2.86 31.43 8.64
CA PRO A 735 -3.18 30.01 8.62
C PRO A 735 -2.12 29.22 9.38
N ARG A 736 -2.58 28.25 10.16
CA ARG A 736 -1.74 27.31 10.90
C ARG A 736 -2.20 25.89 10.62
N ASP A 737 -1.26 25.03 10.32
CA ASP A 737 -1.49 23.60 10.13
C ASP A 737 -0.90 22.82 11.31
N ALA A 738 -1.56 21.72 11.70
CA ALA A 738 -0.99 20.80 12.68
C ALA A 738 0.23 20.09 12.08
N THR A 739 1.32 20.02 12.84
CA THR A 739 2.60 19.48 12.35
C THR A 739 2.48 18.01 11.94
N GLU A 740 1.71 17.21 12.68
CA GLU A 740 1.46 15.80 12.33
C GLU A 740 0.72 15.62 11.00
N VAL A 741 -0.18 16.54 10.64
CA VAL A 741 -0.94 16.49 9.37
C VAL A 741 0.00 16.64 8.18
N LEU A 742 0.86 17.66 8.19
CA LEU A 742 1.82 17.87 7.10
C LEU A 742 2.88 16.77 7.06
N THR A 743 3.36 16.32 8.22
CA THR A 743 4.33 15.22 8.31
C THR A 743 3.77 13.94 7.68
N LEU A 744 2.51 13.61 7.96
CA LEU A 744 1.85 12.45 7.39
C LEU A 744 1.59 12.62 5.89
N ALA A 745 1.19 13.82 5.43
CA ALA A 745 1.00 14.09 4.02
C ALA A 745 2.31 13.91 3.22
N VAL A 746 3.44 14.38 3.75
CA VAL A 746 4.78 14.18 3.16
C VAL A 746 5.17 12.70 3.15
N GLU A 747 4.89 11.98 4.23
CA GLU A 747 5.15 10.53 4.33
C GLU A 747 4.38 9.74 3.28
N CYS A 748 3.06 9.92 3.22
CA CYS A 748 2.21 9.22 2.25
C CYS A 748 2.54 9.61 0.79
N ALA A 749 2.88 10.87 0.53
CA ALA A 749 3.36 11.28 -0.80
C ALA A 749 4.71 10.62 -1.16
N GLY A 750 5.59 10.48 -0.17
CA GLY A 750 6.83 9.71 -0.29
C GLY A 750 6.60 8.24 -0.60
N ASP A 751 5.57 7.62 -0.02
CA ASP A 751 5.19 6.23 -0.32
C ASP A 751 4.68 6.08 -1.76
N VAL A 752 3.92 7.05 -2.28
CA VAL A 752 3.51 7.07 -3.69
C VAL A 752 4.73 7.23 -4.61
N LEU A 753 5.66 8.13 -4.27
CA LEU A 753 6.92 8.28 -5.01
C LEU A 753 7.75 6.99 -4.97
N ARG A 754 7.80 6.31 -3.82
CA ARG A 754 8.46 5.01 -3.65
C ARG A 754 7.82 3.98 -4.57
N ALA A 755 6.50 3.84 -4.54
CA ALA A 755 5.76 2.91 -5.38
C ALA A 755 6.01 3.18 -6.87
N PHE A 756 6.06 4.46 -7.26
CA PHE A 756 6.43 4.87 -8.60
C PHE A 756 7.85 4.41 -8.96
N LEU A 757 8.87 4.80 -8.17
CA LEU A 757 10.28 4.56 -8.46
C LEU A 757 10.71 3.09 -8.38
N HIS A 758 10.18 2.32 -7.43
CA HIS A 758 10.50 0.90 -7.30
C HIS A 758 9.84 0.05 -8.40
N ARG A 759 8.82 0.59 -9.08
CA ARG A 759 8.26 0.00 -10.31
C ARG A 759 9.05 0.33 -11.58
N ILE A 760 10.05 1.21 -11.49
CA ILE A 760 10.98 1.58 -12.59
C ILE A 760 12.30 0.84 -12.44
N ARG A 761 12.31 -0.33 -11.81
CA ARG A 761 13.52 -1.13 -11.82
C ARG A 761 13.70 -1.72 -13.23
N PRO A 762 14.83 -1.46 -13.90
CA PRO A 762 15.17 -2.07 -15.17
C PRO A 762 15.38 -3.58 -15.03
#